data_AF-A0A1S9DZ13-F1
#
_entry.id   AF-A0A1S9DZ13-F1
#
_cell.length_a   1.000
_cell.length_b   1.000
_cell.length_c   1.000
_cell.angle_alpha   90.00
_cell.angle_beta   90.00
_cell.angle_gamma   90.00
#
_symmetry.space_group_name_H-M   'P 1'
#
loop_
_entity.id
_entity.type
_entity.pdbx_description
1 polymer ?
#
loop_
_entity_poly.entity_id
_entity_poly.type
_entity_poly.pdbx_seq_one_letter_code
_entity_poly.pdbx_strand_id
1 'polypeptide(L)'
;MTRPGTKFRHFRMTKPSEPERWSQSHTSEVTQGKTNEGQPEKIGVPGFVSISPKNSLGTDTGSVDPSTSRVTLATYYLMGLYASYSHYKDLIFNYLDRSRSFVIPRPLLFELFSTLYDDMKVEVDLHSRLTQNTRRPLPPISASTTVEEFCGWFRGANIRWELLGVVFALAGLASVHTAEPEKPLSYESFATDMYTASRVCIEICEEDNQMNDMTTWMRHTNVALASNLFGDTSSVLYRCFSSLTAELFALRYHRQISLQSGVPFFMSETRKRLFAAAVCRDMNLATLLERPPFIDCNFCDMTYPLDLDEEEVVLVGSELNAALQHLDENGWKVSSEREKLLRPATGIRIRFLLSILRAKVLRLSLGNRMESMTKKYSELYQEYEEIWTKVPMQYRYKSDFWDYLSPRSCVVLLSAHLDHLHCGFQILRMLQQEGQDTLTTILDTSMGLLSGMLDLMKQQERFVELRERFTWIFLFYGLPGAGTLATELHQHTLKGLPLPSSIPCSRIVRDLSVAISWVEKQNLPNRSDYQLCLQINKVISRLLDDTLNQGLTSAKNTNSHLEKVQQEQQVPEGFHMDESSDASDKLQPLPEPFTSEEFLSWIDDLVWDGQTNIISQANFTGPVDPVRLCTALGIFPDSVMSVDRRQAAVFAGAFALRLLLLVLFPSLPDLLTGRVEVSTPVTSFKRLQEGLFLYTRNVSPYDGGVFHQAPLFLPIFALLPNARELPLPTALFYSLIDLINANALITISDSGQAVSGRLFSALRKHIRWDGVSVAAWFLFNPFTIATCLGRSTSVFTTTGILYALSSAVSGNTLNAMLSLGFASYLSIYPALLFIPLVLLCYDRRAQGPKPPSGVAIFAIQHMAVFLLSIAGLLGISCLVVGDFSQFISATYGFQLLVPDLTPNVGLWWYFFIEMFDSFREFFLGVFWLHLAAYVGGLTVRLRRQPLFVITSLLGIFAVFKPYPSISDASLYFALLPLYRHLFPLMRYTFFAVSALLYATLLGPAFYHLWIYAGSGNANFFYAITLVWSLGLSILLADTIFAVLRDEWEQENPEMRGKEARQV
;
A
#
# COMPACT_ATOMS: atom_id res chain seq x y z
N MET A 1 12.93 34.22 -15.03
CA MET A 1 12.33 35.53 -15.40
C MET A 1 11.31 35.26 -16.49
N THR A 2 10.08 35.81 -16.58
CA THR A 2 9.25 36.75 -15.77
C THR A 2 7.81 36.73 -16.38
N ARG A 3 6.69 37.23 -15.82
CA ARG A 3 6.32 38.06 -14.64
C ARG A 3 4.88 37.63 -14.18
N PRO A 4 4.29 38.15 -13.08
CA PRO A 4 3.08 37.59 -12.44
C PRO A 4 1.74 38.26 -12.79
N GLY A 5 0.61 37.64 -12.40
CA GLY A 5 -0.54 38.39 -11.86
C GLY A 5 -1.97 37.94 -12.26
N THR A 6 -2.73 37.41 -11.29
CA THR A 6 -4.21 37.43 -11.25
C THR A 6 -4.68 37.57 -9.79
N LYS A 7 -5.82 38.22 -9.55
CA LYS A 7 -6.39 38.47 -8.20
C LYS A 7 -7.80 37.89 -8.08
N PHE A 8 -8.11 37.27 -6.94
CA PHE A 8 -9.48 36.92 -6.56
C PHE A 8 -10.27 38.16 -6.08
N ARG A 9 -11.61 38.09 -6.14
CA ARG A 9 -12.55 39.14 -5.67
C ARG A 9 -13.29 38.66 -4.43
N HIS A 10 -13.42 39.52 -3.42
CA HIS A 10 -14.27 39.27 -2.25
C HIS A 10 -15.75 39.42 -2.58
N PHE A 11 -16.59 38.61 -1.92
CA PHE A 11 -18.03 38.87 -1.77
C PHE A 11 -18.30 39.67 -0.49
N ARG A 12 -19.39 40.46 -0.48
CA ARG A 12 -19.82 41.29 0.66
C ARG A 12 -21.33 41.18 0.82
N MET A 13 -21.83 40.94 2.03
CA MET A 13 -23.27 40.87 2.31
C MET A 13 -23.96 42.23 2.21
N THR A 14 -25.22 42.24 1.77
CA THR A 14 -26.23 43.30 2.04
C THR A 14 -27.63 42.66 2.16
N LYS A 15 -28.58 43.38 2.78
CA LYS A 15 -29.93 42.90 3.15
C LYS A 15 -31.00 43.21 2.07
N PRO A 16 -32.23 42.63 2.16
CA PRO A 16 -33.19 42.59 1.05
C PRO A 16 -34.16 43.78 0.97
N SER A 17 -34.86 43.87 -0.16
CA SER A 17 -36.07 44.69 -0.39
C SER A 17 -37.04 43.97 -1.35
N GLU A 18 -38.33 44.32 -1.31
CA GLU A 18 -39.45 43.55 -1.88
C GLU A 18 -40.03 44.19 -3.20
N PRO A 19 -41.24 43.88 -3.76
CA PRO A 19 -41.34 43.53 -5.19
C PRO A 19 -42.34 44.36 -6.03
N GLU A 20 -42.29 44.24 -7.36
CA GLU A 20 -43.36 44.51 -8.37
C GLU A 20 -42.81 44.20 -9.80
N ARG A 21 -43.55 44.00 -10.91
CA ARG A 21 -44.91 43.44 -11.20
C ARG A 21 -45.03 43.19 -12.73
N TRP A 22 -45.93 42.29 -13.16
CA TRP A 22 -46.57 42.24 -14.52
C TRP A 22 -45.69 41.90 -15.76
N SER A 23 -46.19 41.39 -16.90
CA SER A 23 -47.47 40.71 -17.27
C SER A 23 -47.46 40.14 -18.71
N GLN A 24 -48.19 39.03 -18.96
CA GLN A 24 -48.83 38.62 -20.27
C GLN A 24 -47.90 38.29 -21.48
N SER A 25 -48.28 37.56 -22.56
CA SER A 25 -49.34 36.55 -22.91
C SER A 25 -48.99 35.92 -24.31
N HIS A 26 -49.76 35.15 -25.11
CA HIS A 26 -51.16 34.64 -25.13
C HIS A 26 -51.34 33.44 -26.12
N THR A 27 -51.87 32.27 -25.68
CA THR A 27 -52.62 31.21 -26.45
C THR A 27 -51.98 30.57 -27.74
N SER A 28 -52.51 29.54 -28.44
CA SER A 28 -53.84 28.85 -28.47
C SER A 28 -53.76 27.35 -28.90
N GLU A 29 -54.59 26.47 -28.28
CA GLU A 29 -55.63 25.57 -28.89
C GLU A 29 -55.28 24.51 -29.99
N VAL A 30 -55.98 23.38 -30.25
CA VAL A 30 -57.12 22.60 -29.66
C VAL A 30 -57.09 21.17 -30.32
N THR A 31 -57.44 20.03 -29.69
CA THR A 31 -58.82 19.45 -29.62
C THR A 31 -58.92 18.20 -28.71
N GLN A 32 -60.05 18.13 -28.00
CA GLN A 32 -60.74 17.05 -27.25
C GLN A 32 -60.46 15.59 -27.69
N GLY A 33 -60.57 14.55 -26.85
CA GLY A 33 -61.03 14.39 -25.44
C GLY A 33 -61.02 12.87 -25.11
N LYS A 34 -61.69 12.26 -24.11
CA LYS A 34 -62.59 12.61 -22.97
C LYS A 34 -62.60 11.35 -22.03
N THR A 35 -62.98 11.31 -20.75
CA THR A 35 -63.13 12.24 -19.59
C THR A 35 -63.39 11.37 -18.35
N ASN A 36 -62.84 11.69 -17.17
CA ASN A 36 -63.59 11.82 -15.89
C ASN A 36 -62.70 12.39 -14.77
N GLU A 37 -63.33 12.81 -13.67
CA GLU A 37 -62.86 13.80 -12.70
C GLU A 37 -61.86 13.28 -11.63
N GLY A 38 -60.96 14.16 -11.15
CA GLY A 38 -60.05 13.90 -10.03
C GLY A 38 -58.91 14.94 -9.97
N GLN A 39 -58.82 15.73 -8.88
CA GLN A 39 -57.93 16.91 -8.79
C GLN A 39 -56.41 16.59 -8.82
N PRO A 40 -55.56 17.49 -9.39
CA PRO A 40 -54.11 17.27 -9.54
C PRO A 40 -53.25 17.79 -8.36
N GLU A 41 -51.96 17.51 -8.46
CA GLU A 41 -50.93 17.54 -7.40
C GLU A 41 -50.39 18.94 -7.00
N LYS A 42 -49.64 18.97 -5.90
CA LYS A 42 -48.56 19.95 -5.66
C LYS A 42 -47.19 19.31 -5.91
N ILE A 43 -46.29 20.09 -6.50
CA ILE A 43 -44.96 19.68 -6.97
C ILE A 43 -44.10 19.10 -5.83
N GLY A 44 -43.49 17.93 -6.08
CA GLY A 44 -42.52 17.29 -5.19
C GLY A 44 -41.05 17.67 -5.48
N VAL A 45 -40.19 17.42 -4.50
CA VAL A 45 -38.72 17.41 -4.64
C VAL A 45 -38.26 15.95 -4.76
N PRO A 46 -37.25 15.60 -5.58
CA PRO A 46 -36.94 14.19 -5.86
C PRO A 46 -36.39 13.44 -4.63
N GLY A 47 -37.15 12.45 -4.16
CA GLY A 47 -36.64 11.41 -3.26
C GLY A 47 -35.99 10.28 -4.07
N PHE A 48 -34.95 9.65 -3.51
CA PHE A 48 -34.32 8.47 -4.11
C PHE A 48 -35.28 7.28 -4.11
N VAL A 49 -35.50 6.67 -5.28
CA VAL A 49 -36.27 5.43 -5.41
C VAL A 49 -35.31 4.24 -5.31
N SER A 50 -35.47 3.44 -4.25
CA SER A 50 -34.86 2.11 -4.18
C SER A 50 -35.64 1.15 -5.09
N ILE A 51 -34.95 0.51 -6.04
CA ILE A 51 -35.52 -0.53 -6.91
C ILE A 51 -34.91 -1.87 -6.50
N SER A 52 -35.72 -2.70 -5.83
CA SER A 52 -35.35 -4.08 -5.48
C SER A 52 -35.90 -5.05 -6.54
N PRO A 53 -35.05 -5.84 -7.23
CA PRO A 53 -35.52 -6.91 -8.11
C PRO A 53 -36.08 -8.09 -7.30
N LYS A 54 -37.23 -8.62 -7.72
CA LYS A 54 -37.71 -9.94 -7.27
C LYS A 54 -37.07 -11.01 -8.13
N ASN A 55 -36.44 -12.02 -7.52
CA ASN A 55 -36.09 -13.28 -8.19
C ASN A 55 -36.98 -14.43 -7.71
N SER A 56 -37.23 -15.39 -8.60
CA SER A 56 -38.05 -16.58 -8.40
C SER A 56 -37.20 -17.84 -8.17
N LEU A 57 -37.87 -18.93 -7.79
CA LEU A 57 -37.28 -20.19 -7.31
C LEU A 57 -36.63 -21.07 -8.40
N GLY A 58 -35.64 -21.87 -8.00
CA GLY A 58 -35.06 -23.01 -8.76
C GLY A 58 -33.74 -22.70 -9.48
N THR A 59 -32.74 -23.59 -9.52
CA THR A 59 -32.62 -24.98 -9.00
C THR A 59 -31.17 -25.32 -8.64
N ASP A 60 -30.95 -26.31 -7.76
CA ASP A 60 -29.64 -26.68 -7.23
C ASP A 60 -28.65 -27.26 -8.26
N THR A 61 -27.46 -26.64 -8.36
CA THR A 61 -26.17 -27.32 -8.53
C THR A 61 -25.10 -26.52 -7.78
N GLY A 62 -24.29 -27.18 -6.94
CA GLY A 62 -23.51 -26.49 -5.91
C GLY A 62 -22.32 -25.67 -6.40
N SER A 63 -22.40 -24.35 -6.23
CA SER A 63 -21.26 -23.44 -6.07
C SER A 63 -21.31 -22.82 -4.68
N VAL A 64 -20.20 -22.85 -3.92
CA VAL A 64 -20.14 -22.18 -2.61
C VAL A 64 -20.01 -20.67 -2.86
N ASP A 65 -21.12 -19.96 -2.70
CA ASP A 65 -21.20 -18.51 -2.74
C ASP A 65 -20.18 -17.89 -1.75
N PRO A 66 -19.37 -16.88 -2.13
CA PRO A 66 -18.43 -16.22 -1.22
C PRO A 66 -19.05 -15.64 0.07
N SER A 67 -20.38 -15.40 0.13
CA SER A 67 -21.05 -15.11 1.41
C SER A 67 -21.04 -16.31 2.36
N THR A 68 -21.16 -17.53 1.81
CA THR A 68 -21.28 -18.80 2.56
C THR A 68 -19.98 -19.15 3.26
N SER A 69 -18.81 -18.88 2.66
CA SER A 69 -17.51 -19.13 3.30
C SER A 69 -17.25 -18.18 4.49
N ARG A 70 -17.63 -16.91 4.37
CA ARG A 70 -17.59 -15.92 5.47
C ARG A 70 -18.55 -16.30 6.59
N VAL A 71 -19.80 -16.64 6.26
CA VAL A 71 -20.80 -17.10 7.25
C VAL A 71 -20.37 -18.41 7.91
N THR A 72 -19.68 -19.32 7.20
CA THR A 72 -19.11 -20.54 7.79
C THR A 72 -18.02 -20.22 8.81
N LEU A 73 -17.10 -19.29 8.48
CA LEU A 73 -16.05 -18.84 9.40
C LEU A 73 -16.62 -18.09 10.62
N ALA A 74 -17.63 -17.24 10.41
CA ALA A 74 -18.37 -16.59 11.51
C ALA A 74 -19.09 -17.62 12.41
N THR A 75 -19.66 -18.67 11.82
CA THR A 75 -20.33 -19.77 12.54
C THR A 75 -19.34 -20.57 13.38
N TYR A 76 -18.13 -20.84 12.88
CA TYR A 76 -17.06 -21.47 13.67
C TYR A 76 -16.73 -20.68 14.95
N TYR A 77 -16.51 -19.37 14.83
CA TYR A 77 -16.25 -18.50 15.99
C TYR A 77 -17.47 -18.36 16.91
N LEU A 78 -18.69 -18.36 16.37
CA LEU A 78 -19.94 -18.35 17.14
C LEU A 78 -20.12 -19.63 17.98
N MET A 79 -19.75 -20.80 17.45
CA MET A 79 -19.76 -22.05 18.22
C MET A 79 -18.76 -22.00 19.38
N GLY A 80 -17.58 -21.41 19.17
CA GLY A 80 -16.58 -21.16 20.23
C GLY A 80 -17.06 -20.18 21.32
N LEU A 81 -17.73 -19.09 20.91
CA LEU A 81 -18.37 -18.13 21.81
C LEU A 81 -19.48 -18.79 22.65
N TYR A 82 -20.34 -19.59 22.03
CA TYR A 82 -21.43 -20.28 22.73
C TYR A 82 -20.92 -21.32 23.73
N ALA A 83 -19.93 -22.13 23.34
CA ALA A 83 -19.35 -23.17 24.19
C ALA A 83 -18.65 -22.61 25.44
N SER A 84 -18.06 -21.41 25.35
CA SER A 84 -17.25 -20.78 26.40
C SER A 84 -17.83 -19.44 26.90
N TYR A 85 -19.14 -19.22 26.75
CA TYR A 85 -19.73 -17.87 26.91
C TYR A 85 -19.46 -17.22 28.27
N SER A 86 -19.46 -17.99 29.37
CA SER A 86 -19.12 -17.47 30.70
C SER A 86 -17.72 -16.86 30.73
N HIS A 87 -16.72 -17.53 30.16
CA HIS A 87 -15.36 -17.01 30.08
C HIS A 87 -15.29 -15.71 29.27
N TYR A 88 -15.97 -15.63 28.12
CA TYR A 88 -16.05 -14.40 27.32
C TYR A 88 -16.71 -13.25 28.11
N LYS A 89 -17.84 -13.52 28.77
CA LYS A 89 -18.57 -12.55 29.59
C LYS A 89 -17.71 -12.04 30.74
N ASP A 90 -17.14 -12.94 31.52
CA ASP A 90 -16.33 -12.60 32.70
C ASP A 90 -15.05 -11.84 32.30
N LEU A 91 -14.40 -12.24 31.20
CA LEU A 91 -13.24 -11.55 30.63
C LEU A 91 -13.57 -10.11 30.22
N ILE A 92 -14.67 -9.92 29.46
CA ILE A 92 -15.10 -8.60 28.99
C ILE A 92 -15.52 -7.70 30.15
N PHE A 93 -16.35 -8.18 31.09
CA PHE A 93 -16.77 -7.34 32.21
C PHE A 93 -15.61 -7.03 33.17
N ASN A 94 -14.66 -7.95 33.42
CA ASN A 94 -13.43 -7.64 34.15
C ASN A 94 -12.56 -6.58 33.45
N TYR A 95 -12.54 -6.55 32.12
CA TYR A 95 -11.86 -5.48 31.38
C TYR A 95 -12.58 -4.14 31.56
N LEU A 96 -13.91 -4.10 31.36
CA LEU A 96 -14.73 -2.90 31.50
C LEU A 96 -14.66 -2.32 32.92
N ASP A 97 -14.84 -3.16 33.96
CA ASP A 97 -14.71 -2.77 35.38
C ASP A 97 -13.37 -2.11 35.70
N ARG A 98 -12.32 -2.39 34.93
CA ARG A 98 -10.97 -1.84 35.10
C ARG A 98 -10.56 -0.86 34.00
N SER A 99 -11.42 -0.51 33.04
CA SER A 99 -11.09 0.42 31.96
C SER A 99 -11.46 1.86 32.34
N ARG A 100 -10.56 2.81 32.09
CA ARG A 100 -10.76 4.24 32.42
C ARG A 100 -10.70 5.13 31.17
N SER A 101 -11.06 4.55 30.03
CA SER A 101 -10.94 5.18 28.70
C SER A 101 -11.86 4.57 27.64
N PHE A 102 -12.70 3.60 28.01
CA PHE A 102 -13.64 2.97 27.10
C PHE A 102 -14.85 3.89 26.85
N VAL A 103 -15.44 3.81 25.64
CA VAL A 103 -16.34 4.85 25.11
C VAL A 103 -17.82 4.51 25.17
N ILE A 104 -18.17 3.22 25.12
CA ILE A 104 -19.56 2.74 25.17
C ILE A 104 -19.92 2.54 26.65
N PRO A 105 -20.96 3.19 27.18
CA PRO A 105 -21.36 3.04 28.57
C PRO A 105 -21.57 1.57 28.97
N ARG A 106 -20.88 1.13 30.03
CA ARG A 106 -20.99 -0.20 30.63
C ARG A 106 -22.44 -0.71 30.80
N PRO A 107 -23.44 0.08 31.25
CA PRO A 107 -24.81 -0.40 31.38
C PRO A 107 -25.43 -0.88 30.06
N LEU A 108 -25.12 -0.23 28.93
CA LEU A 108 -25.65 -0.62 27.62
C LEU A 108 -25.09 -1.99 27.19
N LEU A 109 -23.80 -2.23 27.44
CA LEU A 109 -23.19 -3.54 27.17
C LEU A 109 -23.66 -4.61 28.15
N PHE A 110 -23.82 -4.29 29.44
CA PHE A 110 -24.41 -5.21 30.42
C PHE A 110 -25.81 -5.66 30.00
N GLU A 111 -26.63 -4.72 29.54
CA GLU A 111 -27.99 -5.00 29.07
C GLU A 111 -27.97 -5.86 27.80
N LEU A 112 -27.20 -5.48 26.78
CA LEU A 112 -27.06 -6.28 25.55
C LEU A 112 -26.52 -7.70 25.80
N PHE A 113 -25.70 -7.91 26.83
CA PHE A 113 -25.04 -9.18 27.12
C PHE A 113 -25.76 -10.03 28.19
N SER A 114 -26.81 -9.51 28.85
CA SER A 114 -27.46 -10.21 29.96
C SER A 114 -28.27 -11.42 29.50
N THR A 115 -28.96 -11.31 28.36
CA THR A 115 -29.75 -12.40 27.73
C THR A 115 -28.98 -13.21 26.67
N LEU A 116 -27.87 -12.68 26.16
CA LEU A 116 -27.21 -13.16 24.93
C LEU A 116 -26.87 -14.66 24.92
N TYR A 117 -26.60 -15.27 26.07
CA TYR A 117 -26.40 -16.72 26.17
C TYR A 117 -27.65 -17.52 25.76
N ASP A 118 -28.80 -17.20 26.36
CA ASP A 118 -30.06 -17.89 26.09
C ASP A 118 -30.64 -17.46 24.73
N ASP A 119 -30.32 -16.26 24.25
CA ASP A 119 -30.65 -15.81 22.89
C ASP A 119 -29.92 -16.64 21.81
N MET A 120 -28.64 -17.00 22.06
CA MET A 120 -27.87 -17.93 21.20
C MET A 120 -28.28 -19.40 21.36
N LYS A 121 -28.96 -19.77 22.45
CA LYS A 121 -29.30 -21.16 22.80
C LYS A 121 -30.53 -21.72 22.07
N VAL A 122 -31.10 -20.94 21.15
CA VAL A 122 -32.36 -21.23 20.47
C VAL A 122 -32.12 -21.46 18.98
N GLU A 123 -32.56 -22.65 18.52
CA GLU A 123 -32.67 -23.14 17.13
C GLU A 123 -31.39 -23.65 16.42
N VAL A 124 -31.62 -24.67 15.57
CA VAL A 124 -30.63 -25.33 14.70
C VAL A 124 -30.10 -24.40 13.59
N ASP A 125 -30.80 -23.30 13.32
CA ASP A 125 -30.55 -22.39 12.20
C ASP A 125 -30.09 -20.98 12.63
N LEU A 126 -29.39 -20.90 13.78
CA LEU A 126 -28.96 -19.66 14.43
C LEU A 126 -28.23 -18.67 13.49
N HIS A 127 -27.33 -19.17 12.65
CA HIS A 127 -26.54 -18.39 11.69
C HIS A 127 -27.39 -17.74 10.58
N SER A 128 -28.42 -18.45 10.11
CA SER A 128 -29.42 -17.98 9.15
C SER A 128 -30.31 -16.93 9.79
N ARG A 129 -30.76 -17.12 11.04
CA ARG A 129 -31.50 -16.10 11.81
C ARG A 129 -30.70 -14.81 12.00
N LEU A 130 -29.43 -14.90 12.40
CA LEU A 130 -28.51 -13.76 12.51
C LEU A 130 -28.38 -12.98 11.20
N THR A 131 -28.19 -13.69 10.09
CA THR A 131 -28.06 -13.08 8.75
C THR A 131 -29.37 -12.48 8.27
N GLN A 132 -30.51 -13.16 8.45
CA GLN A 132 -31.83 -12.65 8.11
C GLN A 132 -32.20 -11.41 8.92
N ASN A 133 -31.77 -11.32 10.18
CA ASN A 133 -31.95 -10.13 11.00
C ASN A 133 -31.04 -8.99 10.55
N THR A 134 -29.75 -9.26 10.30
CA THR A 134 -28.78 -8.28 9.80
C THR A 134 -29.25 -7.63 8.49
N ARG A 135 -29.90 -8.41 7.59
CA ARG A 135 -30.56 -7.92 6.36
C ARG A 135 -31.74 -6.98 6.56
N ARG A 136 -32.33 -6.91 7.76
CA ARG A 136 -33.46 -6.00 8.05
C ARG A 136 -32.89 -4.67 8.55
N PRO A 137 -33.29 -3.52 7.97
CA PRO A 137 -32.89 -2.23 8.51
C PRO A 137 -33.44 -2.05 9.93
N LEU A 138 -32.64 -1.43 10.80
CA LEU A 138 -33.07 -1.08 12.16
C LEU A 138 -34.12 0.05 12.13
N PRO A 139 -35.00 0.15 13.15
CA PRO A 139 -35.89 1.30 13.29
C PRO A 139 -35.11 2.62 13.43
N PRO A 140 -35.65 3.75 12.95
CA PRO A 140 -35.00 5.04 13.11
C PRO A 140 -35.01 5.48 14.59
N ILE A 141 -33.81 5.67 15.16
CA ILE A 141 -33.65 6.19 16.52
C ILE A 141 -34.29 7.59 16.62
N SER A 142 -35.15 7.76 17.62
CA SER A 142 -35.89 8.99 17.90
C SER A 142 -35.56 9.53 19.29
N ALA A 143 -35.81 10.81 19.56
CA ALA A 143 -35.63 11.39 20.91
C ALA A 143 -36.43 10.68 22.02
N SER A 144 -37.49 9.94 21.67
CA SER A 144 -38.30 9.12 22.57
C SER A 144 -37.83 7.65 22.72
N THR A 145 -36.88 7.20 21.91
CA THR A 145 -36.42 5.80 21.91
C THR A 145 -35.72 5.45 23.22
N THR A 146 -36.16 4.38 23.89
CA THR A 146 -35.61 4.00 25.21
C THR A 146 -34.38 3.09 25.09
N VAL A 147 -33.64 2.93 26.19
CA VAL A 147 -32.53 1.97 26.28
C VAL A 147 -33.03 0.53 26.07
N GLU A 148 -34.14 0.17 26.72
CA GLU A 148 -34.77 -1.15 26.60
C GLU A 148 -35.21 -1.44 25.15
N GLU A 149 -35.84 -0.45 24.49
CA GLU A 149 -36.24 -0.55 23.08
C GLU A 149 -35.03 -0.77 22.16
N PHE A 150 -33.99 0.08 22.29
CA PHE A 150 -32.76 -0.05 21.50
C PHE A 150 -32.06 -1.39 21.71
N CYS A 151 -31.90 -1.84 22.97
CA CYS A 151 -31.32 -3.15 23.26
C CYS A 151 -32.20 -4.30 22.76
N GLY A 152 -33.53 -4.14 22.77
CA GLY A 152 -34.49 -5.09 22.23
C GLY A 152 -34.35 -5.35 20.71
N TRP A 153 -33.72 -4.43 19.96
CA TRP A 153 -33.42 -4.63 18.53
C TRP A 153 -32.25 -5.59 18.27
N PHE A 154 -31.51 -6.01 19.32
CA PHE A 154 -30.34 -6.90 19.23
C PHE A 154 -30.41 -8.11 20.17
N ARG A 155 -31.55 -8.35 20.83
CA ARG A 155 -31.77 -9.43 21.83
C ARG A 155 -32.81 -10.45 21.37
N GLY A 156 -32.85 -11.61 22.03
CA GLY A 156 -33.83 -12.66 21.78
C GLY A 156 -33.84 -13.13 20.33
N ALA A 157 -35.02 -13.17 19.71
CA ALA A 157 -35.17 -13.49 18.30
C ALA A 157 -34.51 -12.45 17.35
N ASN A 158 -34.18 -11.25 17.84
CA ASN A 158 -33.66 -10.12 17.05
C ASN A 158 -32.11 -10.04 17.04
N ILE A 159 -31.37 -10.97 17.63
CA ILE A 159 -29.88 -10.98 17.59
C ILE A 159 -29.34 -10.81 16.16
N ARG A 160 -28.21 -10.11 16.01
CA ARG A 160 -27.61 -9.70 14.72
C ARG A 160 -26.09 -9.83 14.72
N TRP A 161 -25.47 -9.87 13.54
CA TRP A 161 -24.01 -9.93 13.42
C TRP A 161 -23.30 -8.68 13.97
N GLU A 162 -23.94 -7.51 13.96
CA GLU A 162 -23.38 -6.28 14.54
C GLU A 162 -23.02 -6.46 16.03
N LEU A 163 -23.91 -7.05 16.83
CA LEU A 163 -23.67 -7.26 18.26
C LEU A 163 -22.57 -8.31 18.49
N LEU A 164 -22.58 -9.41 17.73
CA LEU A 164 -21.54 -10.45 17.85
C LEU A 164 -20.15 -9.90 17.51
N GLY A 165 -20.04 -9.04 16.50
CA GLY A 165 -18.78 -8.39 16.15
C GLY A 165 -18.26 -7.41 17.22
N VAL A 166 -19.15 -6.79 18.02
CA VAL A 166 -18.78 -6.07 19.26
C VAL A 166 -18.26 -7.05 20.32
N VAL A 167 -18.97 -8.17 20.56
CA VAL A 167 -18.56 -9.20 21.55
C VAL A 167 -17.17 -9.75 21.24
N PHE A 168 -16.91 -10.14 19.98
CA PHE A 168 -15.60 -10.62 19.55
C PHE A 168 -14.51 -9.55 19.72
N ALA A 169 -14.76 -8.30 19.27
CA ALA A 169 -13.79 -7.22 19.43
C ALA A 169 -13.45 -6.95 20.90
N LEU A 170 -14.44 -6.98 21.79
CA LEU A 170 -14.25 -6.80 23.23
C LEU A 170 -13.52 -7.98 23.87
N ALA A 171 -13.80 -9.23 23.48
CA ALA A 171 -13.10 -10.40 24.00
C ALA A 171 -11.60 -10.35 23.67
N GLY A 172 -11.24 -10.06 22.42
CA GLY A 172 -9.84 -9.92 22.00
C GLY A 172 -9.15 -8.71 22.63
N LEU A 173 -9.85 -7.58 22.77
CA LEU A 173 -9.29 -6.40 23.44
C LEU A 173 -9.07 -6.67 24.95
N ALA A 174 -9.98 -7.40 25.58
CA ALA A 174 -9.89 -7.77 26.99
C ALA A 174 -8.74 -8.76 27.26
N SER A 175 -8.52 -9.78 26.42
CA SER A 175 -7.45 -10.77 26.62
C SER A 175 -6.05 -10.14 26.62
N VAL A 176 -5.78 -9.20 25.70
CA VAL A 176 -4.50 -8.46 25.67
C VAL A 176 -4.28 -7.65 26.96
N HIS A 177 -5.37 -7.19 27.60
CA HIS A 177 -5.34 -6.42 28.84
C HIS A 177 -5.39 -7.27 30.13
N THR A 178 -5.56 -8.60 30.03
CA THR A 178 -5.50 -9.54 31.17
C THR A 178 -4.10 -9.54 31.81
N ALA A 179 -4.06 -9.49 33.14
CA ALA A 179 -2.83 -9.24 33.92
C ALA A 179 -2.34 -10.49 34.64
N GLU A 180 -2.16 -11.58 33.90
CA GLU A 180 -1.59 -12.83 34.41
C GLU A 180 -0.06 -12.83 34.17
N PRO A 181 0.76 -13.23 35.17
CA PRO A 181 2.22 -13.05 35.13
C PRO A 181 2.92 -13.98 34.13
N GLU A 182 2.26 -15.08 33.76
CA GLU A 182 2.57 -15.87 32.58
C GLU A 182 1.39 -15.70 31.62
N LYS A 183 1.56 -14.90 30.56
CA LYS A 183 0.61 -14.90 29.44
C LYS A 183 0.92 -16.12 28.56
N PRO A 184 0.10 -17.18 28.54
CA PRO A 184 0.24 -18.21 27.53
C PRO A 184 0.05 -17.59 26.13
N LEU A 185 0.76 -18.10 25.12
CA LEU A 185 0.62 -17.64 23.72
C LEU A 185 -0.84 -17.74 23.22
N SER A 186 -1.67 -18.57 23.85
CA SER A 186 -3.10 -18.69 23.58
C SER A 186 -3.87 -17.38 23.73
N TYR A 187 -3.45 -16.42 24.55
CA TYR A 187 -4.16 -15.13 24.66
C TYR A 187 -3.92 -14.20 23.47
N GLU A 188 -2.75 -14.28 22.82
CA GLU A 188 -2.42 -13.50 21.62
C GLU A 188 -2.99 -14.15 20.36
N SER A 189 -2.97 -15.49 20.28
CA SER A 189 -3.70 -16.20 19.23
C SER A 189 -5.22 -15.97 19.36
N PHE A 190 -5.78 -16.06 20.58
CA PHE A 190 -7.18 -15.73 20.84
C PHE A 190 -7.51 -14.28 20.47
N ALA A 191 -6.66 -13.30 20.81
CA ALA A 191 -6.86 -11.91 20.39
C ALA A 191 -6.88 -11.76 18.85
N THR A 192 -6.04 -12.52 18.15
CA THR A 192 -5.97 -12.54 16.67
C THR A 192 -7.19 -13.23 16.03
N ASP A 193 -7.65 -14.33 16.62
CA ASP A 193 -8.90 -15.01 16.26
C ASP A 193 -10.11 -14.08 16.48
N MET A 194 -10.16 -13.40 17.62
CA MET A 194 -11.23 -12.47 17.97
C MET A 194 -11.25 -11.22 17.06
N TYR A 195 -10.07 -10.70 16.68
CA TYR A 195 -9.96 -9.67 15.65
C TYR A 195 -10.50 -10.16 14.31
N THR A 196 -10.18 -11.40 13.93
CA THR A 196 -10.65 -12.02 12.67
C THR A 196 -12.16 -12.25 12.68
N ALA A 197 -12.72 -12.83 13.75
CA ALA A 197 -14.14 -13.03 13.96
C ALA A 197 -14.94 -11.71 13.91
N SER A 198 -14.42 -10.67 14.59
CA SER A 198 -14.98 -9.32 14.54
C SER A 198 -14.92 -8.72 13.13
N ARG A 199 -13.81 -8.91 12.39
CA ARG A 199 -13.67 -8.41 11.02
C ARG A 199 -14.61 -9.13 10.04
N VAL A 200 -14.84 -10.43 10.20
CA VAL A 200 -15.85 -11.16 9.40
C VAL A 200 -17.26 -10.64 9.70
N CYS A 201 -17.57 -10.27 10.95
CA CYS A 201 -18.85 -9.62 11.27
C CYS A 201 -18.97 -8.24 10.61
N ILE A 202 -17.88 -7.46 10.53
CA ILE A 202 -17.83 -6.19 9.76
C ILE A 202 -18.11 -6.47 8.27
N GLU A 203 -17.40 -7.44 7.67
CA GLU A 203 -17.53 -7.80 6.24
C GLU A 203 -18.97 -8.24 5.88
N ILE A 204 -19.65 -9.02 6.75
CA ILE A 204 -21.07 -9.40 6.57
C ILE A 204 -22.00 -8.18 6.68
N CYS A 205 -21.74 -7.26 7.61
CA CYS A 205 -22.54 -6.03 7.75
C CYS A 205 -22.37 -5.10 6.53
N GLU A 206 -21.19 -5.08 5.91
CA GLU A 206 -20.94 -4.34 4.67
C GLU A 206 -21.70 -4.95 3.48
N GLU A 207 -21.71 -6.28 3.33
CA GLU A 207 -22.51 -6.97 2.29
C GLU A 207 -24.00 -6.64 2.39
N ASP A 208 -24.57 -6.76 3.60
CA ASP A 208 -25.98 -6.44 3.86
C ASP A 208 -26.25 -4.91 3.99
N ASN A 209 -25.27 -4.06 3.64
CA ASN A 209 -25.34 -2.59 3.61
C ASN A 209 -25.78 -1.93 4.95
N GLN A 210 -25.44 -2.55 6.08
CA GLN A 210 -25.76 -2.03 7.40
C GLN A 210 -24.74 -0.98 7.84
N MET A 211 -25.23 0.22 8.15
CA MET A 211 -24.49 1.28 8.84
C MET A 211 -25.39 1.84 9.94
N ASN A 212 -25.00 1.66 11.19
CA ASN A 212 -25.75 2.04 12.38
C ASN A 212 -24.82 2.22 13.59
N ASP A 213 -25.36 2.64 14.74
CA ASP A 213 -24.55 2.85 15.95
C ASP A 213 -23.77 1.60 16.37
N MET A 214 -24.34 0.39 16.20
CA MET A 214 -23.70 -0.87 16.57
C MET A 214 -22.55 -1.25 15.63
N THR A 215 -22.64 -0.98 14.32
CA THR A 215 -21.50 -1.14 13.39
C THR A 215 -20.35 -0.21 13.75
N THR A 216 -20.67 1.03 14.17
CA THR A 216 -19.67 2.00 14.63
C THR A 216 -19.03 1.57 15.96
N TRP A 217 -19.81 1.01 16.90
CA TRP A 217 -19.30 0.42 18.15
C TRP A 217 -18.36 -0.77 17.87
N MET A 218 -18.74 -1.64 16.93
CA MET A 218 -17.93 -2.76 16.46
C MET A 218 -16.61 -2.28 15.85
N ARG A 219 -16.65 -1.37 14.87
CA ARG A 219 -15.42 -0.84 14.22
C ARG A 219 -14.50 -0.10 15.19
N HIS A 220 -15.05 0.71 16.10
CA HIS A 220 -14.24 1.41 17.10
C HIS A 220 -13.45 0.43 17.99
N THR A 221 -14.12 -0.63 18.44
CA THR A 221 -13.48 -1.65 19.28
C THR A 221 -12.50 -2.51 18.46
N ASN A 222 -12.83 -2.84 17.22
CA ASN A 222 -11.96 -3.57 16.29
C ASN A 222 -10.67 -2.79 15.98
N VAL A 223 -10.75 -1.46 15.79
CA VAL A 223 -9.59 -0.55 15.67
C VAL A 223 -8.73 -0.56 16.93
N ALA A 224 -9.34 -0.51 18.12
CA ALA A 224 -8.59 -0.57 19.38
C ALA A 224 -7.83 -1.90 19.53
N LEU A 225 -8.45 -3.02 19.13
CA LEU A 225 -7.82 -4.34 19.07
C LEU A 225 -6.71 -4.39 18.01
N ALA A 226 -6.92 -3.84 16.82
CA ALA A 226 -5.92 -3.79 15.75
C ALA A 226 -4.66 -3.01 16.16
N SER A 227 -4.80 -1.91 16.91
CA SER A 227 -3.67 -1.16 17.51
C SER A 227 -2.91 -2.03 18.51
N ASN A 228 -3.64 -2.74 19.37
CA ASN A 228 -3.07 -3.64 20.38
C ASN A 228 -2.36 -4.85 19.76
N LEU A 229 -2.78 -5.35 18.59
CA LEU A 229 -2.13 -6.47 17.88
C LEU A 229 -0.98 -6.02 16.97
N PHE A 230 -1.23 -5.08 16.05
CA PHE A 230 -0.32 -4.80 14.93
C PHE A 230 0.56 -3.55 15.13
N GLY A 231 0.26 -2.72 16.13
CA GLY A 231 1.01 -1.49 16.42
C GLY A 231 0.50 -0.25 15.69
N ASP A 232 0.80 0.92 16.26
CA ASP A 232 0.30 2.21 15.77
C ASP A 232 0.97 2.69 14.47
N THR A 233 2.10 2.08 14.09
CA THR A 233 2.73 2.26 12.78
C THR A 233 2.17 1.34 11.68
N SER A 234 1.22 0.46 11.99
CA SER A 234 0.72 -0.53 11.03
C SER A 234 -0.24 0.04 9.97
N SER A 235 0.02 -0.30 8.70
CA SER A 235 -0.89 -0.01 7.58
C SER A 235 -2.26 -0.68 7.74
N VAL A 236 -2.34 -1.80 8.48
CA VAL A 236 -3.60 -2.47 8.82
C VAL A 236 -4.46 -1.56 9.70
N LEU A 237 -3.88 -1.01 10.78
CA LEU A 237 -4.57 -0.07 11.67
C LEU A 237 -5.00 1.18 10.91
N TYR A 238 -4.10 1.78 10.11
CA TYR A 238 -4.39 3.00 9.35
C TYR A 238 -5.61 2.84 8.43
N ARG A 239 -5.73 1.67 7.78
CA ARG A 239 -6.91 1.32 6.95
C ARG A 239 -8.16 1.03 7.77
N CYS A 240 -8.07 0.29 8.88
CA CYS A 240 -9.22 0.07 9.76
C CYS A 240 -9.77 1.39 10.33
N PHE A 241 -8.86 2.33 10.63
CA PHE A 241 -9.22 3.64 11.16
C PHE A 241 -9.82 4.59 10.10
N SER A 242 -9.37 4.53 8.84
CA SER A 242 -9.99 5.29 7.76
C SER A 242 -11.42 4.81 7.48
N SER A 243 -11.68 3.49 7.50
CA SER A 243 -13.04 2.94 7.37
C SER A 243 -13.96 3.34 8.55
N LEU A 244 -13.47 3.31 9.79
CA LEU A 244 -14.21 3.84 10.95
C LEU A 244 -14.55 5.33 10.76
N THR A 245 -13.59 6.12 10.29
CA THR A 245 -13.80 7.56 10.07
C THR A 245 -14.84 7.82 8.98
N ALA A 246 -14.82 7.06 7.89
CA ALA A 246 -15.83 7.15 6.83
C ALA A 246 -17.25 6.88 7.36
N GLU A 247 -17.44 5.86 8.20
CA GLU A 247 -18.74 5.55 8.80
C GLU A 247 -19.20 6.66 9.77
N LEU A 248 -18.29 7.21 10.59
CA LEU A 248 -18.59 8.35 11.48
C LEU A 248 -19.04 9.61 10.71
N PHE A 249 -18.48 9.85 9.53
CA PHE A 249 -18.94 10.93 8.66
C PHE A 249 -20.28 10.62 7.99
N ALA A 250 -20.50 9.38 7.53
CA ALA A 250 -21.76 8.93 6.92
C ALA A 250 -22.95 8.99 7.90
N LEU A 251 -22.76 8.49 9.14
CA LEU A 251 -23.73 8.60 10.24
C LEU A 251 -23.78 10.01 10.88
N ARG A 252 -23.02 10.98 10.32
CA ARG A 252 -23.00 12.40 10.71
C ARG A 252 -22.59 12.68 12.16
N TYR A 253 -21.77 11.83 12.78
CA TYR A 253 -21.26 12.04 14.16
C TYR A 253 -20.45 13.34 14.30
N HIS A 254 -19.94 13.88 13.19
CA HIS A 254 -19.29 15.19 13.09
C HIS A 254 -20.24 16.42 13.20
N ARG A 255 -21.55 16.22 13.45
CA ARG A 255 -22.60 17.26 13.53
C ARG A 255 -23.36 17.22 14.86
N GLN A 256 -22.63 17.33 15.96
CA GLN A 256 -23.10 17.02 17.30
C GLN A 256 -24.09 18.05 17.84
N ILE A 257 -23.86 19.36 17.69
CA ILE A 257 -24.84 20.38 18.11
C ILE A 257 -26.08 20.29 17.20
N SER A 258 -25.86 20.19 15.89
CA SER A 258 -26.90 20.14 14.85
C SER A 258 -27.85 18.93 14.93
N LEU A 259 -27.50 17.87 15.67
CA LEU A 259 -28.28 16.62 15.75
C LEU A 259 -28.74 16.25 17.17
N GLN A 260 -28.34 17.02 18.19
CA GLN A 260 -28.57 16.67 19.60
C GLN A 260 -30.05 16.57 20.01
N SER A 261 -30.96 17.23 19.27
CA SER A 261 -32.41 17.18 19.50
C SER A 261 -33.14 15.99 18.85
N GLY A 262 -32.47 15.22 17.98
CA GLY A 262 -33.10 14.13 17.22
C GLY A 262 -32.98 12.74 17.84
N VAL A 263 -32.15 12.58 18.86
CA VAL A 263 -31.73 11.29 19.44
C VAL A 263 -31.87 11.29 20.97
N PRO A 264 -32.03 10.12 21.63
CA PRO A 264 -32.21 10.08 23.07
C PRO A 264 -30.88 10.34 23.80
N PHE A 265 -30.97 10.77 25.06
CA PHE A 265 -29.82 11.25 25.83
C PHE A 265 -28.63 10.27 25.87
N PHE A 266 -28.90 9.00 26.21
CA PHE A 266 -27.87 7.96 26.29
C PHE A 266 -27.09 7.79 24.97
N MET A 267 -27.79 7.89 23.83
CA MET A 267 -27.18 7.77 22.51
C MET A 267 -26.41 9.04 22.14
N SER A 268 -26.93 10.22 22.48
CA SER A 268 -26.21 11.49 22.29
C SER A 268 -24.85 11.47 23.02
N GLU A 269 -24.81 11.11 24.30
CA GLU A 269 -23.55 11.04 25.06
C GLU A 269 -22.63 9.91 24.56
N THR A 270 -23.17 8.75 24.15
CA THR A 270 -22.35 7.68 23.56
C THR A 270 -21.72 8.11 22.23
N ARG A 271 -22.46 8.80 21.36
CA ARG A 271 -21.94 9.39 20.11
C ARG A 271 -20.88 10.45 20.36
N LYS A 272 -21.06 11.33 21.37
CA LYS A 272 -20.04 12.29 21.80
C LYS A 272 -18.77 11.60 22.28
N ARG A 273 -18.87 10.64 23.21
CA ARG A 273 -17.74 9.87 23.74
C ARG A 273 -16.95 9.16 22.64
N LEU A 274 -17.62 8.49 21.72
CA LEU A 274 -16.98 7.71 20.65
C LEU A 274 -16.34 8.60 19.57
N PHE A 275 -17.01 9.68 19.12
CA PHE A 275 -16.40 10.62 18.16
C PHE A 275 -15.23 11.39 18.76
N ALA A 276 -15.34 11.82 20.03
CA ALA A 276 -14.24 12.44 20.76
C ALA A 276 -13.01 11.53 20.84
N ALA A 277 -13.20 10.24 21.15
CA ALA A 277 -12.12 9.25 21.16
C ALA A 277 -11.55 8.95 19.76
N ALA A 278 -12.37 8.99 18.70
CA ALA A 278 -11.90 8.89 17.32
C ALA A 278 -10.99 10.07 16.96
N VAL A 279 -11.38 11.31 17.27
CA VAL A 279 -10.51 12.49 17.08
C VAL A 279 -9.21 12.36 17.89
N CYS A 280 -9.25 11.85 19.12
CA CYS A 280 -8.02 11.61 19.90
C CYS A 280 -7.08 10.60 19.22
N ARG A 281 -7.63 9.50 18.68
CA ARG A 281 -6.84 8.48 17.96
C ARG A 281 -6.27 9.04 16.66
N ASP A 282 -7.07 9.80 15.90
CA ASP A 282 -6.67 10.44 14.64
C ASP A 282 -5.50 11.39 14.84
N MET A 283 -5.60 12.33 15.79
CA MET A 283 -4.54 13.31 16.04
C MET A 283 -3.24 12.65 16.54
N ASN A 284 -3.34 11.57 17.31
CA ASN A 284 -2.17 10.82 17.79
C ASN A 284 -1.51 10.03 16.65
N LEU A 285 -2.28 9.38 15.76
CA LEU A 285 -1.75 8.72 14.56
C LEU A 285 -1.15 9.73 13.58
N ALA A 286 -1.81 10.88 13.38
CA ALA A 286 -1.33 11.98 12.54
C ALA A 286 -0.01 12.58 13.06
N THR A 287 0.19 12.61 14.39
CA THR A 287 1.46 13.06 15.00
C THR A 287 2.55 12.01 14.91
N LEU A 288 2.26 10.72 15.17
CA LEU A 288 3.24 9.65 15.06
C LEU A 288 3.71 9.43 13.61
N LEU A 289 2.81 9.62 12.65
CA LEU A 289 3.03 9.35 11.23
C LEU A 289 3.21 10.64 10.40
N GLU A 290 3.48 11.78 11.03
CA GLU A 290 3.66 13.11 10.38
C GLU A 290 2.70 13.39 9.19
N ARG A 291 1.43 13.01 9.34
CA ARG A 291 0.45 12.99 8.25
C ARG A 291 -0.73 13.91 8.53
N PRO A 292 -1.37 14.46 7.49
CA PRO A 292 -2.65 15.13 7.66
C PRO A 292 -3.67 14.20 8.34
N PRO A 293 -4.34 14.63 9.42
CA PRO A 293 -5.38 13.85 10.08
C PRO A 293 -6.59 13.61 9.16
N PHE A 294 -7.30 12.50 9.36
CA PHE A 294 -8.52 12.19 8.60
C PHE A 294 -9.68 13.14 8.97
N ILE A 295 -9.70 13.66 10.20
CA ILE A 295 -10.78 14.49 10.76
C ILE A 295 -10.30 15.94 10.91
N ASP A 296 -10.41 16.75 9.85
CA ASP A 296 -10.23 18.20 9.99
C ASP A 296 -11.38 18.78 10.84
N CYS A 297 -11.04 19.05 12.10
CA CYS A 297 -11.90 19.59 13.13
C CYS A 297 -12.60 20.90 12.73
N ASN A 298 -12.08 21.66 11.75
CA ASN A 298 -12.69 22.91 11.26
C ASN A 298 -14.00 22.68 10.49
N PHE A 299 -14.26 21.45 10.00
CA PHE A 299 -15.53 21.09 9.38
C PHE A 299 -16.51 20.39 10.34
N CYS A 300 -16.08 20.16 11.59
CA CYS A 300 -16.82 19.42 12.61
C CYS A 300 -17.53 20.38 13.57
N ASP A 301 -18.81 20.09 13.83
CA ASP A 301 -19.67 20.80 14.77
C ASP A 301 -19.71 19.99 16.07
N MET A 302 -18.77 20.27 16.97
CA MET A 302 -18.38 19.38 18.07
C MET A 302 -18.93 19.82 19.44
N THR A 303 -19.12 18.86 20.34
CA THR A 303 -19.58 19.06 21.72
C THR A 303 -18.81 18.12 22.64
N TYR A 304 -18.28 18.63 23.75
CA TYR A 304 -17.66 17.78 24.76
C TYR A 304 -18.70 16.83 25.37
N PRO A 305 -18.35 15.55 25.66
CA PRO A 305 -19.19 14.69 26.48
C PRO A 305 -19.31 15.28 27.90
N LEU A 306 -20.40 14.95 28.58
CA LEU A 306 -20.63 15.33 29.97
C LEU A 306 -19.85 14.41 30.92
N ASP A 307 -19.32 14.96 32.01
CA ASP A 307 -18.51 14.26 33.04
C ASP A 307 -19.38 13.39 33.97
N LEU A 308 -20.24 12.57 33.38
CA LEU A 308 -21.18 11.67 34.07
C LEU A 308 -20.57 10.28 34.28
N ASP A 309 -20.94 9.65 35.39
CA ASP A 309 -20.67 8.23 35.64
C ASP A 309 -21.38 7.36 34.59
N GLU A 310 -20.99 6.10 34.40
CA GLU A 310 -21.51 5.31 33.27
C GLU A 310 -22.99 4.94 33.43
N GLU A 311 -23.40 4.74 34.69
CA GLU A 311 -24.75 4.50 35.16
C GLU A 311 -25.66 5.72 34.94
N GLU A 312 -25.12 6.94 35.06
CA GLU A 312 -25.87 8.19 34.88
C GLU A 312 -26.28 8.44 33.41
N VAL A 313 -25.58 7.82 32.45
CA VAL A 313 -25.86 7.98 31.01
C VAL A 313 -27.20 7.35 30.60
N VAL A 314 -27.67 6.34 31.34
CA VAL A 314 -28.93 5.62 31.04
C VAL A 314 -30.11 6.05 31.91
N LEU A 315 -29.92 7.02 32.80
CA LEU A 315 -31.00 7.59 33.61
C LEU A 315 -32.02 8.36 32.77
N VAL A 316 -33.24 8.51 33.30
CA VAL A 316 -34.33 9.25 32.67
C VAL A 316 -35.06 10.15 33.69
N GLY A 317 -35.85 11.11 33.20
CA GLY A 317 -36.76 11.91 34.03
C GLY A 317 -36.06 12.69 35.15
N SER A 318 -36.59 12.58 36.37
CA SER A 318 -36.09 13.31 37.55
C SER A 318 -34.67 12.92 37.98
N GLU A 319 -34.28 11.65 37.79
CA GLU A 319 -32.98 11.13 38.21
C GLU A 319 -31.86 11.66 37.30
N LEU A 320 -32.09 11.66 35.98
CA LEU A 320 -31.20 12.32 35.02
C LEU A 320 -31.09 13.83 35.30
N ASN A 321 -32.21 14.50 35.57
CA ASN A 321 -32.19 15.93 35.88
C ASN A 321 -31.41 16.25 37.17
N ALA A 322 -31.42 15.36 38.16
CA ALA A 322 -30.59 15.49 39.36
C ALA A 322 -29.09 15.29 39.04
N ALA A 323 -28.73 14.26 38.29
CA ALA A 323 -27.34 14.04 37.86
C ALA A 323 -26.79 15.24 37.05
N LEU A 324 -27.59 15.83 36.16
CA LEU A 324 -27.24 17.02 35.40
C LEU A 324 -27.10 18.29 36.26
N GLN A 325 -27.81 18.40 37.39
CA GLN A 325 -27.66 19.51 38.35
C GLN A 325 -26.36 19.42 39.17
N HIS A 326 -25.67 18.28 39.16
CA HIS A 326 -24.34 18.11 39.76
C HIS A 326 -23.19 18.42 38.78
N LEU A 327 -23.48 19.02 37.62
CA LEU A 327 -22.48 19.49 36.66
C LEU A 327 -22.28 21.02 36.74
N ASP A 328 -21.06 21.49 36.44
CA ASP A 328 -20.75 22.91 36.28
C ASP A 328 -21.22 23.47 34.92
N GLU A 329 -21.08 24.78 34.71
CA GLU A 329 -21.44 25.46 33.44
C GLU A 329 -20.72 24.91 32.20
N ASN A 330 -19.61 24.18 32.37
CA ASN A 330 -18.86 23.53 31.30
C ASN A 330 -19.26 22.06 31.08
N GLY A 331 -19.94 21.42 32.05
CA GLY A 331 -20.26 19.99 32.06
C GLY A 331 -19.25 19.08 32.80
N TRP A 332 -18.45 19.61 33.73
CA TRP A 332 -17.62 18.85 34.68
C TRP A 332 -18.41 18.53 35.96
N LYS A 333 -18.14 17.41 36.63
CA LYS A 333 -18.88 17.02 37.84
C LYS A 333 -18.38 17.76 39.09
N VAL A 334 -19.30 18.40 39.80
CA VAL A 334 -19.05 19.20 41.01
C VAL A 334 -18.96 18.28 42.23
N SER A 335 -17.88 17.49 42.27
CA SER A 335 -17.55 16.58 43.37
C SER A 335 -16.63 17.25 44.39
N SER A 336 -16.98 17.19 45.67
CA SER A 336 -16.16 17.74 46.77
C SER A 336 -15.14 16.75 47.33
N GLU A 337 -15.21 15.47 46.94
CA GLU A 337 -14.34 14.41 47.43
C GLU A 337 -13.32 13.97 46.37
N ARG A 338 -12.14 13.50 46.83
CA ARG A 338 -11.16 12.85 45.94
C ARG A 338 -11.62 11.43 45.62
N GLU A 339 -12.44 11.31 44.59
CA GLU A 339 -12.86 10.03 44.03
C GLU A 339 -11.65 9.13 43.72
N LYS A 340 -11.65 7.89 44.25
CA LYS A 340 -10.57 6.92 44.03
C LYS A 340 -10.48 6.40 42.58
N LEU A 341 -11.45 6.76 41.75
CA LEU A 341 -11.69 6.22 40.43
C LEU A 341 -12.05 7.36 39.47
N LEU A 342 -11.27 7.53 38.40
CA LEU A 342 -11.58 8.51 37.36
C LEU A 342 -12.70 7.99 36.45
N ARG A 343 -13.77 8.77 36.24
CA ARG A 343 -14.78 8.47 35.21
C ARG A 343 -14.11 8.31 33.83
N PRO A 344 -14.51 7.32 33.01
CA PRO A 344 -14.08 7.26 31.60
C PRO A 344 -14.41 8.55 30.83
N ALA A 345 -15.55 9.18 31.18
CA ALA A 345 -15.97 10.47 30.65
C ALA A 345 -14.91 11.57 30.84
N THR A 346 -14.40 11.76 32.06
CA THR A 346 -13.34 12.75 32.35
C THR A 346 -12.11 12.51 31.48
N GLY A 347 -11.65 11.25 31.40
CA GLY A 347 -10.46 10.88 30.63
C GLY A 347 -10.60 11.08 29.12
N ILE A 348 -11.79 10.79 28.56
CA ILE A 348 -12.11 11.09 27.15
C ILE A 348 -12.16 12.61 26.94
N ARG A 349 -12.83 13.34 27.83
CA ARG A 349 -13.06 14.79 27.73
C ARG A 349 -11.77 15.61 27.78
N ILE A 350 -10.84 15.29 28.69
CA ILE A 350 -9.53 15.99 28.77
C ILE A 350 -8.70 15.74 27.51
N ARG A 351 -8.58 14.48 27.05
CA ARG A 351 -7.83 14.16 25.83
C ARG A 351 -8.44 14.80 24.58
N PHE A 352 -9.76 14.90 24.51
CA PHE A 352 -10.44 15.56 23.38
C PHE A 352 -10.16 17.06 23.34
N LEU A 353 -10.17 17.73 24.50
CA LEU A 353 -9.76 19.13 24.63
C LEU A 353 -8.32 19.36 24.15
N LEU A 354 -7.38 18.49 24.52
CA LEU A 354 -5.99 18.55 24.07
C LEU A 354 -5.82 18.17 22.58
N SER A 355 -6.62 17.23 22.09
CA SER A 355 -6.58 16.81 20.67
C SER A 355 -7.03 17.92 19.72
N ILE A 356 -7.96 18.78 20.16
CA ILE A 356 -8.34 19.99 19.39
C ILE A 356 -7.17 20.98 19.30
N LEU A 357 -6.32 21.07 20.33
CA LEU A 357 -5.07 21.84 20.28
C LEU A 357 -4.04 21.16 19.37
N ARG A 358 -3.82 19.84 19.50
CA ARG A 358 -2.94 19.05 18.61
C ARG A 358 -3.34 19.18 17.14
N ALA A 359 -4.63 19.22 16.82
CA ALA A 359 -5.13 19.48 15.46
C ALA A 359 -4.67 20.85 14.91
N LYS A 360 -4.58 21.88 15.77
CA LYS A 360 -4.05 23.20 15.39
C LYS A 360 -2.52 23.17 15.24
N VAL A 361 -1.81 22.47 16.12
CA VAL A 361 -0.36 22.25 16.02
C VAL A 361 -0.02 21.56 14.69
N LEU A 362 -0.63 20.42 14.40
CA LEU A 362 -0.44 19.66 13.15
C LEU A 362 -0.75 20.47 11.90
N ARG A 363 -1.83 21.28 11.91
CA ARG A 363 -2.18 22.17 10.79
C ARG A 363 -1.15 23.27 10.56
N LEU A 364 -0.39 23.65 11.59
CA LEU A 364 0.65 24.68 11.51
C LEU A 364 2.05 24.12 11.25
N SER A 365 2.36 22.88 11.66
CA SER A 365 3.63 22.21 11.33
C SER A 365 3.63 21.61 9.92
N LEU A 366 2.58 20.88 9.55
CA LEU A 366 2.43 20.24 8.23
C LEU A 366 1.87 21.19 7.15
N GLY A 367 1.54 22.43 7.52
CA GLY A 367 0.92 23.42 6.64
C GLY A 367 1.92 24.17 5.75
N ASN A 368 1.51 24.46 4.50
CA ASN A 368 2.31 25.27 3.57
C ASN A 368 2.67 26.64 4.17
N ARG A 369 3.96 26.89 4.42
CA ARG A 369 4.48 28.20 4.85
C ARG A 369 4.31 29.21 3.70
N MET A 370 3.67 30.36 3.97
CA MET A 370 3.38 31.39 2.96
C MET A 370 4.01 32.76 3.29
N GLU A 371 4.06 33.11 4.57
CA GLU A 371 4.62 34.33 5.15
C GLU A 371 5.22 33.95 6.52
N SER A 372 5.88 34.87 7.24
CA SER A 372 6.35 34.60 8.61
C SER A 372 5.17 34.21 9.51
N MET A 373 5.37 33.14 10.28
CA MET A 373 4.32 32.50 11.08
C MET A 373 4.41 32.85 12.57
N THR A 374 5.44 33.57 13.02
CA THR A 374 5.72 33.87 14.44
C THR A 374 4.46 34.31 15.20
N LYS A 375 3.68 35.26 14.65
CA LYS A 375 2.44 35.75 15.28
C LYS A 375 1.41 34.65 15.52
N LYS A 376 1.21 33.74 14.57
CA LYS A 376 0.27 32.61 14.70
C LYS A 376 0.77 31.57 15.69
N TYR A 377 2.09 31.35 15.75
CA TYR A 377 2.68 30.47 16.75
C TYR A 377 2.59 31.07 18.17
N SER A 378 2.75 32.39 18.33
CA SER A 378 2.51 33.08 19.61
C SER A 378 1.03 33.05 20.02
N GLU A 379 0.11 33.26 19.09
CA GLU A 379 -1.35 33.12 19.32
C GLU A 379 -1.70 31.68 19.75
N LEU A 380 -1.12 30.67 19.10
CA LEU A 380 -1.31 29.27 19.47
C LEU A 380 -0.67 28.92 20.83
N TYR A 381 0.46 29.55 21.19
CA TYR A 381 1.09 29.37 22.50
C TYR A 381 0.24 29.98 23.63
N GLN A 382 -0.40 31.13 23.39
CA GLN A 382 -1.38 31.71 24.32
C GLN A 382 -2.61 30.79 24.48
N GLU A 383 -3.14 30.23 23.39
CA GLU A 383 -4.24 29.27 23.47
C GLU A 383 -3.84 27.96 24.20
N TYR A 384 -2.60 27.49 24.03
CA TYR A 384 -2.05 26.32 24.73
C TYR A 384 -2.07 26.49 26.27
N GLU A 385 -1.61 27.64 26.77
CA GLU A 385 -1.68 28.00 28.20
C GLU A 385 -3.15 28.07 28.66
N GLU A 386 -3.99 28.82 27.94
CA GLU A 386 -5.42 28.95 28.28
C GLU A 386 -6.15 27.62 28.35
N ILE A 387 -5.89 26.69 27.43
CA ILE A 387 -6.57 25.40 27.37
C ILE A 387 -6.32 24.57 28.65
N TRP A 388 -5.11 24.61 29.21
CA TRP A 388 -4.83 23.88 30.45
C TRP A 388 -5.52 24.52 31.67
N THR A 389 -5.79 25.82 31.66
CA THR A 389 -6.61 26.47 32.71
C THR A 389 -8.03 25.93 32.78
N LYS A 390 -8.58 25.47 31.64
CA LYS A 390 -9.96 24.96 31.49
C LYS A 390 -10.13 23.52 32.01
N VAL A 391 -9.04 22.83 32.36
CA VAL A 391 -9.06 21.53 33.04
C VAL A 391 -9.15 21.74 34.57
N PRO A 392 -10.12 21.15 35.28
CA PRO A 392 -10.23 21.27 36.74
C PRO A 392 -8.96 20.82 37.49
N MET A 393 -8.58 21.55 38.54
CA MET A 393 -7.33 21.34 39.29
C MET A 393 -7.19 19.93 39.90
N GLN A 394 -8.31 19.24 40.17
CA GLN A 394 -8.33 17.85 40.67
C GLN A 394 -7.94 16.81 39.60
N TYR A 395 -8.04 17.14 38.31
CA TYR A 395 -7.72 16.26 37.20
C TYR A 395 -6.37 16.60 36.53
N ARG A 396 -5.68 17.67 36.96
CA ARG A 396 -4.30 17.97 36.52
C ARG A 396 -3.33 17.06 37.29
N TYR A 397 -2.64 16.18 36.59
CA TYR A 397 -1.75 15.16 37.16
C TYR A 397 -0.73 15.70 38.17
N LYS A 398 -0.47 14.92 39.23
CA LYS A 398 0.64 15.11 40.17
C LYS A 398 1.15 13.75 40.64
N SER A 399 2.42 13.69 41.04
CA SER A 399 3.07 12.44 41.48
C SER A 399 2.46 11.85 42.77
N ASP A 400 1.81 12.66 43.63
CA ASP A 400 1.11 12.15 44.82
C ASP A 400 -0.14 11.32 44.48
N PHE A 401 -0.67 11.40 43.26
CA PHE A 401 -1.92 10.73 42.87
C PHE A 401 -1.81 9.20 42.98
N TRP A 402 -0.61 8.62 42.78
CA TRP A 402 -0.35 7.18 42.87
C TRP A 402 -0.58 6.56 44.26
N ASP A 403 -0.70 7.38 45.31
CA ASP A 403 -0.93 6.90 46.68
C ASP A 403 -2.41 6.92 47.09
N TYR A 404 -3.33 7.42 46.25
CA TYR A 404 -4.78 7.45 46.56
C TYR A 404 -5.75 7.23 45.38
N LEU A 405 -5.33 7.45 44.12
CA LEU A 405 -6.12 7.07 42.94
C LEU A 405 -5.74 5.66 42.47
N SER A 406 -6.63 4.99 41.72
CA SER A 406 -6.25 3.72 41.10
C SER A 406 -5.12 3.89 40.07
N PRO A 407 -4.17 2.94 39.93
CA PRO A 407 -3.00 3.12 39.06
C PRO A 407 -3.36 3.46 37.61
N ARG A 408 -4.41 2.84 37.07
CA ARG A 408 -4.94 3.17 35.72
C ARG A 408 -5.51 4.58 35.60
N SER A 409 -6.10 5.12 36.68
CA SER A 409 -6.56 6.51 36.71
C SER A 409 -5.37 7.47 36.63
N CYS A 410 -4.29 7.18 37.38
CA CYS A 410 -3.03 7.94 37.28
C CYS A 410 -2.44 7.91 35.88
N VAL A 411 -2.41 6.75 35.20
CA VAL A 411 -1.93 6.66 33.81
C VAL A 411 -2.75 7.54 32.86
N VAL A 412 -4.08 7.59 32.99
CA VAL A 412 -4.92 8.44 32.12
C VAL A 412 -4.62 9.93 32.33
N LEU A 413 -4.48 10.37 33.58
CA LEU A 413 -4.16 11.78 33.89
C LEU A 413 -2.71 12.14 33.51
N LEU A 414 -1.76 11.22 33.72
CA LEU A 414 -0.37 11.38 33.29
C LEU A 414 -0.26 11.45 31.76
N SER A 415 -0.98 10.59 31.04
CA SER A 415 -1.05 10.61 29.58
C SER A 415 -1.53 11.96 29.08
N ALA A 416 -2.58 12.53 29.70
CA ALA A 416 -3.09 13.86 29.36
C ALA A 416 -2.12 15.00 29.73
N HIS A 417 -1.33 14.84 30.80
CA HIS A 417 -0.31 15.83 31.15
C HIS A 417 0.88 15.83 30.18
N LEU A 418 1.36 14.64 29.79
CA LEU A 418 2.41 14.46 28.79
C LEU A 418 1.94 14.93 27.40
N ASP A 419 0.70 14.63 27.03
CA ASP A 419 0.01 15.11 25.82
C ASP A 419 0.04 16.65 25.74
N HIS A 420 -0.34 17.33 26.82
CA HIS A 420 -0.26 18.79 26.95
C HIS A 420 1.19 19.29 26.80
N LEU A 421 2.14 18.77 27.58
CA LEU A 421 3.56 19.16 27.50
C LEU A 421 4.15 18.97 26.10
N HIS A 422 3.78 17.89 25.40
CA HIS A 422 4.23 17.61 24.03
C HIS A 422 3.69 18.63 23.02
N CYS A 423 2.43 19.06 23.16
CA CYS A 423 1.90 20.16 22.35
C CYS A 423 2.68 21.46 22.60
N GLY A 424 2.99 21.78 23.86
CA GLY A 424 3.81 22.93 24.23
C GLY A 424 5.22 22.88 23.62
N PHE A 425 5.88 21.73 23.74
CA PHE A 425 7.19 21.44 23.12
C PHE A 425 7.19 21.66 21.60
N GLN A 426 6.18 21.14 20.89
CA GLN A 426 6.04 21.35 19.44
C GLN A 426 5.84 22.83 19.07
N ILE A 427 5.03 23.59 19.83
CA ILE A 427 4.82 25.02 19.60
C ILE A 427 6.11 25.83 19.88
N LEU A 428 6.84 25.50 20.94
CA LEU A 428 8.10 26.16 21.30
C LEU A 428 9.20 25.93 20.24
N ARG A 429 9.27 24.73 19.64
CA ARG A 429 10.16 24.47 18.48
C ARG A 429 9.75 25.27 17.24
N MET A 430 8.44 25.37 16.92
CA MET A 430 7.97 26.21 15.82
C MET A 430 8.31 27.70 16.02
N LEU A 431 8.29 28.20 17.26
CA LEU A 431 8.78 29.54 17.61
C LEU A 431 10.30 29.67 17.46
N GLN A 432 11.07 28.66 17.87
CA GLN A 432 12.53 28.62 17.73
C GLN A 432 12.96 28.73 16.26
N GLN A 433 12.27 28.02 15.35
CA GLN A 433 12.52 28.08 13.91
C GLN A 433 12.18 29.44 13.26
N GLU A 434 11.36 30.27 13.91
CA GLU A 434 11.12 31.68 13.53
C GLU A 434 12.08 32.65 14.25
N GLY A 435 13.17 32.13 14.84
CA GLY A 435 14.24 32.92 15.47
C GLY A 435 13.89 33.48 16.84
N GLN A 436 12.93 32.90 17.56
CA GLN A 436 12.65 33.27 18.96
C GLN A 436 13.57 32.52 19.92
N ASP A 437 14.03 33.19 20.99
CA ASP A 437 14.83 32.56 22.04
C ASP A 437 13.93 31.78 23.01
N THR A 438 13.69 30.50 22.71
CA THR A 438 12.82 29.59 23.48
C THR A 438 13.57 28.41 24.09
N LEU A 439 14.90 28.32 23.91
CA LEU A 439 15.69 27.11 24.22
C LEU A 439 15.57 26.67 25.69
N THR A 440 15.64 27.62 26.64
CA THR A 440 15.43 27.31 28.07
C THR A 440 14.08 26.65 28.33
N THR A 441 13.00 27.20 27.78
CA THR A 441 11.65 26.66 27.95
C THR A 441 11.49 25.30 27.25
N ILE A 442 12.18 25.06 26.13
CA ILE A 442 12.22 23.75 25.45
C ILE A 442 12.92 22.71 26.33
N LEU A 443 14.07 23.04 26.94
CA LEU A 443 14.80 22.15 27.83
C LEU A 443 13.98 21.84 29.10
N ASP A 444 13.37 22.86 29.71
CA ASP A 444 12.55 22.71 30.90
C ASP A 444 11.28 21.87 30.61
N THR A 445 10.65 22.06 29.44
CA THR A 445 9.50 21.23 28.98
C THR A 445 9.93 19.79 28.68
N SER A 446 11.09 19.60 28.04
CA SER A 446 11.67 18.27 27.76
C SER A 446 11.97 17.50 29.05
N MET A 447 12.45 18.19 30.10
CA MET A 447 12.64 17.62 31.42
C MET A 447 11.30 17.28 32.10
N GLY A 448 10.23 18.03 31.82
CA GLY A 448 8.86 17.69 32.22
C GLY A 448 8.39 16.36 31.62
N LEU A 449 8.57 16.19 30.30
CA LEU A 449 8.27 14.94 29.58
C LEU A 449 9.05 13.75 30.16
N LEU A 450 10.38 13.90 30.30
CA LEU A 450 11.26 12.89 30.90
C LEU A 450 10.87 12.57 32.35
N SER A 451 10.52 13.57 33.16
CA SER A 451 10.13 13.37 34.56
C SER A 451 8.82 12.59 34.70
N GLY A 452 7.81 12.89 33.86
CA GLY A 452 6.54 12.16 33.87
C GLY A 452 6.70 10.71 33.40
N MET A 453 7.55 10.47 32.41
CA MET A 453 7.94 9.14 31.95
C MET A 453 8.63 8.32 33.08
N LEU A 454 9.61 8.90 33.76
CA LEU A 454 10.32 8.26 34.88
C LEU A 454 9.41 7.92 36.07
N ASP A 455 8.41 8.76 36.36
CA ASP A 455 7.42 8.46 37.39
C ASP A 455 6.54 7.26 36.98
N LEU A 456 6.11 7.15 35.71
CA LEU A 456 5.42 5.94 35.23
C LEU A 456 6.27 4.68 35.40
N MET A 457 7.53 4.71 34.99
CA MET A 457 8.45 3.56 35.03
C MET A 457 8.64 3.05 36.47
N LYS A 458 8.86 3.96 37.42
CA LYS A 458 8.93 3.68 38.86
C LYS A 458 7.66 2.99 39.38
N GLN A 459 6.49 3.40 38.90
CA GLN A 459 5.20 2.87 39.35
C GLN A 459 4.85 1.56 38.62
N GLN A 460 5.43 1.25 37.45
CA GLN A 460 5.35 -0.08 36.81
C GLN A 460 6.11 -1.17 37.57
N GLU A 461 7.19 -0.82 38.29
CA GLU A 461 7.82 -1.76 39.23
C GLU A 461 6.86 -2.07 40.41
N ARG A 462 6.23 -1.03 40.98
CA ARG A 462 5.27 -1.09 42.10
C ARG A 462 3.95 -1.81 41.78
N PHE A 463 3.40 -1.61 40.58
CA PHE A 463 2.06 -2.10 40.20
C PHE A 463 2.12 -3.06 39.00
N VAL A 464 1.93 -4.34 39.27
CA VAL A 464 1.95 -5.43 38.26
C VAL A 464 0.99 -5.15 37.09
N GLU A 465 -0.18 -4.55 37.34
CA GLU A 465 -1.17 -4.28 36.30
C GLU A 465 -0.80 -3.20 35.27
N LEU A 466 0.36 -2.54 35.44
CA LEU A 466 0.90 -1.53 34.51
C LEU A 466 2.05 -2.05 33.62
N ARG A 467 2.60 -3.23 33.92
CA ARG A 467 3.75 -3.80 33.20
C ARG A 467 3.37 -4.12 31.75
N GLU A 468 4.31 -3.90 30.82
CA GLU A 468 4.17 -4.17 29.37
C GLU A 468 3.05 -3.41 28.61
N ARG A 469 2.32 -2.49 29.25
CA ARG A 469 1.04 -1.94 28.71
C ARG A 469 1.11 -0.53 28.15
N PHE A 470 2.18 0.21 28.44
CA PHE A 470 2.22 1.66 28.26
C PHE A 470 3.49 2.17 27.58
N THR A 471 4.25 1.32 26.90
CA THR A 471 5.49 1.71 26.19
C THR A 471 5.24 2.71 25.05
N TRP A 472 4.01 2.82 24.55
CA TRP A 472 3.62 3.93 23.65
C TRP A 472 3.79 5.32 24.31
N ILE A 473 3.63 5.44 25.64
CA ILE A 473 3.88 6.70 26.37
C ILE A 473 5.37 7.07 26.30
N PHE A 474 6.26 6.07 26.37
CA PHE A 474 7.70 6.25 26.18
C PHE A 474 8.02 6.66 24.74
N LEU A 475 7.48 5.95 23.74
CA LEU A 475 7.70 6.22 22.32
C LEU A 475 7.22 7.62 21.89
N PHE A 476 5.99 7.98 22.23
CA PHE A 476 5.35 9.23 21.76
C PHE A 476 5.82 10.48 22.51
N TYR A 477 6.05 10.38 23.83
CA TYR A 477 6.29 11.56 24.69
C TYR A 477 7.67 11.56 25.35
N GLY A 478 8.20 10.38 25.71
CA GLY A 478 9.48 10.24 26.40
C GLY A 478 10.68 10.54 25.50
N LEU A 479 10.76 9.85 24.36
CA LEU A 479 11.90 9.93 23.44
C LEU A 479 12.18 11.33 22.87
N PRO A 480 11.19 12.13 22.41
CA PRO A 480 11.47 13.48 21.90
C PRO A 480 12.09 14.40 22.97
N GLY A 481 11.61 14.33 24.22
CA GLY A 481 12.17 15.09 25.33
C GLY A 481 13.55 14.59 25.76
N ALA A 482 13.72 13.28 25.92
CA ALA A 482 14.99 12.66 26.31
C ALA A 482 16.10 12.91 25.26
N GLY A 483 15.76 12.80 23.97
CA GLY A 483 16.67 13.08 22.86
C GLY A 483 17.06 14.55 22.77
N THR A 484 16.10 15.48 22.88
CA THR A 484 16.40 16.93 22.90
C THR A 484 17.37 17.27 24.03
N LEU A 485 17.14 16.73 25.24
CA LEU A 485 18.03 16.92 26.39
C LEU A 485 19.43 16.36 26.14
N ALA A 486 19.56 15.15 25.59
CA ALA A 486 20.85 14.52 25.31
C ALA A 486 21.64 15.29 24.24
N THR A 487 20.99 15.69 23.14
CA THR A 487 21.65 16.37 22.03
C THR A 487 22.06 17.79 22.38
N GLU A 488 21.23 18.57 23.07
CA GLU A 488 21.62 19.93 23.52
C GLU A 488 22.71 19.89 24.59
N LEU A 489 22.67 18.91 25.51
CA LEU A 489 23.74 18.69 26.49
C LEU A 489 25.08 18.36 25.80
N HIS A 490 25.04 17.53 24.76
CA HIS A 490 26.21 17.18 23.95
C HIS A 490 26.75 18.39 23.16
N GLN A 491 25.87 19.11 22.47
CA GLN A 491 26.17 20.35 21.74
C GLN A 491 26.83 21.41 22.62
N HIS A 492 26.29 21.67 23.82
CA HIS A 492 26.85 22.67 24.73
C HIS A 492 28.20 22.22 25.32
N THR A 493 28.36 20.93 25.60
CA THR A 493 29.65 20.35 26.04
C THR A 493 30.73 20.49 24.97
N LEU A 494 30.44 20.12 23.71
CA LEU A 494 31.35 20.31 22.56
C LEU A 494 31.76 21.78 22.36
N LYS A 495 30.83 22.71 22.56
CA LYS A 495 31.08 24.16 22.42
C LYS A 495 31.77 24.78 23.64
N GLY A 496 31.96 24.04 24.74
CA GLY A 496 32.49 24.54 26.00
C GLY A 496 31.59 25.59 26.69
N LEU A 497 30.29 25.57 26.40
CA LEU A 497 29.32 26.55 26.90
C LEU A 497 28.44 25.94 28.00
N PRO A 498 28.01 26.72 29.02
CA PRO A 498 26.98 26.26 29.95
C PRO A 498 25.67 26.00 29.22
N LEU A 499 24.93 24.97 29.63
CA LEU A 499 23.59 24.67 29.10
C LEU A 499 22.56 25.68 29.67
N PRO A 500 21.76 26.37 28.84
CA PRO A 500 20.81 27.38 29.30
C PRO A 500 19.47 26.75 29.74
N SER A 501 19.49 25.92 30.78
CA SER A 501 18.29 25.35 31.41
C SER A 501 18.14 25.81 32.86
N SER A 502 16.91 25.82 33.39
CA SER A 502 16.69 26.00 34.83
C SER A 502 17.12 24.77 35.66
N ILE A 503 17.38 23.63 35.03
CA ILE A 503 17.70 22.35 35.66
C ILE A 503 19.21 22.09 35.64
N PRO A 504 19.83 21.67 36.76
CA PRO A 504 21.25 21.30 36.78
C PRO A 504 21.55 20.12 35.84
N CYS A 505 22.62 20.23 35.04
CA CYS A 505 23.04 19.18 34.09
C CYS A 505 23.25 17.81 34.76
N SER A 506 23.68 17.78 36.04
CA SER A 506 23.82 16.55 36.82
C SER A 506 22.50 15.81 37.06
N ARG A 507 21.37 16.52 37.10
CA ARG A 507 20.04 15.91 37.10
C ARG A 507 19.68 15.37 35.72
N ILE A 508 19.92 16.14 34.66
CA ILE A 508 19.64 15.72 33.28
C ILE A 508 20.39 14.42 32.95
N VAL A 509 21.70 14.37 33.22
CA VAL A 509 22.53 13.16 33.07
C VAL A 509 21.94 11.97 33.81
N ARG A 510 21.69 12.10 35.12
CA ARG A 510 21.19 11.01 35.97
C ARG A 510 19.82 10.52 35.50
N ASP A 511 18.91 11.43 35.23
CA ASP A 511 17.52 11.12 34.87
C ASP A 511 17.46 10.48 33.46
N LEU A 512 18.38 10.85 32.54
CA LEU A 512 18.61 10.14 31.27
C LEU A 512 19.22 8.73 31.48
N SER A 513 20.24 8.57 32.32
CA SER A 513 20.83 7.24 32.61
C SER A 513 19.79 6.24 33.16
N VAL A 514 18.85 6.71 33.99
CA VAL A 514 17.74 5.87 34.48
C VAL A 514 16.77 5.50 33.36
N ALA A 515 16.52 6.40 32.40
CA ALA A 515 15.71 6.08 31.21
C ALA A 515 16.37 4.99 30.35
N ILE A 516 17.64 5.17 30.00
CA ILE A 516 18.44 4.25 29.19
C ILE A 516 18.46 2.84 29.81
N SER A 517 18.89 2.76 31.08
CA SER A 517 19.05 1.48 31.80
C SER A 517 17.73 0.74 32.01
N TRP A 518 16.60 1.45 32.13
CA TRP A 518 15.28 0.81 32.22
C TRP A 518 14.86 0.20 30.89
N VAL A 519 15.07 0.90 29.76
CA VAL A 519 14.72 0.41 28.41
C VAL A 519 15.53 -0.84 28.07
N GLU A 520 16.84 -0.82 28.34
CA GLU A 520 17.75 -1.96 28.11
C GLU A 520 17.39 -3.20 28.95
N LYS A 521 16.66 -3.00 30.05
CA LYS A 521 16.21 -4.06 30.98
C LYS A 521 14.81 -4.61 30.64
N GLN A 522 14.04 -4.01 29.74
CA GLN A 522 12.70 -4.50 29.39
C GLN A 522 12.76 -5.57 28.28
N ASN A 523 12.11 -6.72 28.53
CA ASN A 523 11.76 -7.68 27.49
C ASN A 523 10.60 -7.13 26.65
N LEU A 524 10.90 -6.18 25.76
CA LEU A 524 9.91 -5.57 24.88
C LEU A 524 9.43 -6.57 23.80
N PRO A 525 8.12 -6.60 23.45
CA PRO A 525 7.60 -7.45 22.39
C PRO A 525 8.30 -7.22 21.05
N ASN A 526 8.49 -8.27 20.25
CA ASN A 526 9.19 -8.19 18.97
C ASN A 526 8.32 -7.59 17.85
N ARG A 527 8.10 -6.27 17.93
CA ARG A 527 7.29 -5.48 16.99
C ARG A 527 8.03 -4.20 16.60
N SER A 528 7.76 -3.68 15.40
CA SER A 528 8.48 -2.54 14.81
C SER A 528 8.42 -1.26 15.64
N ASP A 529 7.29 -1.00 16.30
CA ASP A 529 7.10 0.14 17.22
C ASP A 529 8.02 0.07 18.46
N TYR A 530 8.38 -1.14 18.89
CA TYR A 530 9.29 -1.39 20.02
C TYR A 530 10.76 -1.48 19.59
N GLN A 531 11.05 -2.00 18.40
CA GLN A 531 12.40 -2.02 17.85
C GLN A 531 12.92 -0.60 17.54
N LEU A 532 12.04 0.28 17.03
CA LEU A 532 12.32 1.72 16.87
C LEU A 532 12.72 2.37 18.20
N CYS A 533 11.94 2.11 19.27
CA CYS A 533 12.24 2.57 20.63
C CYS A 533 13.65 2.15 21.11
N LEU A 534 14.04 0.89 20.88
CA LEU A 534 15.38 0.40 21.22
C LEU A 534 16.50 1.07 20.41
N GLN A 535 16.28 1.32 19.11
CA GLN A 535 17.27 2.00 18.25
C GLN A 535 17.51 3.45 18.68
N ILE A 536 16.44 4.21 18.99
CA ILE A 536 16.56 5.60 19.45
C ILE A 536 17.25 5.65 20.82
N ASN A 537 16.91 4.74 21.74
CA ASN A 537 17.56 4.66 23.06
C ASN A 537 19.08 4.41 22.96
N LYS A 538 19.52 3.57 22.00
CA LYS A 538 20.96 3.36 21.72
C LYS A 538 21.69 4.63 21.27
N VAL A 539 21.02 5.55 20.56
CA VAL A 539 21.63 6.84 20.16
C VAL A 539 21.67 7.84 21.33
N ILE A 540 20.59 7.91 22.12
CA ILE A 540 20.55 8.73 23.36
C ILE A 540 21.65 8.29 24.34
N SER A 541 21.88 6.98 24.48
CA SER A 541 22.96 6.40 25.29
C SER A 541 24.35 6.88 24.83
N ARG A 542 24.65 6.76 23.52
CA ARG A 542 25.93 7.21 22.94
C ARG A 542 26.18 8.71 23.10
N LEU A 543 25.17 9.55 22.86
CA LEU A 543 25.27 11.00 23.06
C LEU A 543 25.60 11.35 24.52
N LEU A 544 25.07 10.60 25.48
CA LEU A 544 25.37 10.76 26.90
C LEU A 544 26.80 10.29 27.24
N ASP A 545 27.21 9.12 26.74
CA ASP A 545 28.56 8.58 26.95
C ASP A 545 29.66 9.49 26.38
N ASP A 546 29.52 9.95 25.13
CA ASP A 546 30.50 10.85 24.50
C ASP A 546 30.62 12.17 25.29
N THR A 547 29.49 12.69 25.79
CA THR A 547 29.45 13.89 26.64
C THR A 547 30.22 13.68 27.96
N LEU A 548 30.01 12.55 28.63
CA LEU A 548 30.69 12.22 29.88
C LEU A 548 32.20 11.98 29.67
N ASN A 549 32.56 11.28 28.59
CA ASN A 549 33.95 10.99 28.24
C ASN A 549 34.74 12.26 27.85
N GLN A 550 34.11 13.22 27.16
CA GLN A 550 34.75 14.52 26.87
C GLN A 550 34.88 15.42 28.11
N GLY A 551 33.92 15.36 29.04
CA GLY A 551 34.04 16.01 30.36
C GLY A 551 35.28 15.53 31.14
N LEU A 552 35.66 14.26 30.98
CA LEU A 552 36.84 13.65 31.62
C LEU A 552 38.18 14.02 30.96
N THR A 553 38.21 14.31 29.65
CA THR A 553 39.48 14.67 28.97
C THR A 553 39.87 16.12 29.19
N SER A 554 38.89 17.04 29.28
CA SER A 554 39.13 18.46 29.58
C SER A 554 39.91 18.66 30.90
N ALA A 555 39.65 17.81 31.90
CA ALA A 555 40.26 17.88 33.23
C ALA A 555 41.76 17.53 33.30
N LYS A 556 42.40 17.07 32.21
CA LYS A 556 43.83 16.68 32.21
C LYS A 556 44.77 17.60 31.42
N ASN A 557 44.27 18.35 30.44
CA ASN A 557 45.12 19.14 29.53
C ASN A 557 45.39 20.57 30.03
N THR A 558 45.91 20.68 31.26
CA THR A 558 46.48 21.94 31.79
C THR A 558 47.93 21.76 32.27
N ASN A 559 48.79 21.14 31.45
CA ASN A 559 50.24 21.41 31.43
C ASN A 559 50.96 20.72 30.25
N SER A 560 52.18 21.20 29.95
CA SER A 560 53.21 20.62 29.06
C SER A 560 52.81 20.25 27.62
N HIS A 561 53.17 21.15 26.69
CA HIS A 561 53.68 20.75 25.37
C HIS A 561 54.99 19.93 25.51
N LEU A 562 55.35 19.24 24.40
CA LEU A 562 56.65 18.67 24.01
C LEU A 562 56.93 17.16 24.24
N GLU A 563 57.60 16.60 23.22
CA GLU A 563 58.43 15.38 23.17
C GLU A 563 57.80 13.99 22.80
N LYS A 564 58.20 13.54 21.59
CA LYS A 564 58.74 12.20 21.24
C LYS A 564 57.89 10.91 21.34
N VAL A 565 57.41 10.47 20.17
CA VAL A 565 57.97 9.34 19.38
C VAL A 565 58.31 8.01 20.10
N GLN A 566 57.62 6.95 19.62
CA GLN A 566 57.98 5.51 19.56
C GLN A 566 57.87 4.56 20.77
N GLN A 567 57.72 3.29 20.36
CA GLN A 567 58.04 2.00 20.99
C GLN A 567 56.99 1.24 21.84
N GLU A 568 56.76 0.03 21.31
CA GLU A 568 56.70 -1.28 21.98
C GLU A 568 55.37 -1.93 22.39
N GLN A 569 55.32 -3.22 22.02
CA GLN A 569 54.31 -4.20 22.35
C GLN A 569 54.77 -4.93 23.62
N GLN A 570 53.86 -5.25 24.54
CA GLN A 570 53.89 -6.56 25.19
C GLN A 570 52.52 -6.91 25.77
N VAL A 571 52.22 -8.21 25.75
CA VAL A 571 50.98 -8.83 26.25
C VAL A 571 51.31 -9.49 27.60
N PRO A 572 50.33 -9.75 28.47
CA PRO A 572 50.08 -11.17 28.76
C PRO A 572 48.60 -11.54 28.78
N GLU A 573 48.32 -12.78 28.37
CA GLU A 573 46.99 -13.39 28.32
C GLU A 573 46.57 -13.94 29.69
N GLY A 574 45.27 -14.19 29.87
CA GLY A 574 44.78 -15.21 30.81
C GLY A 574 43.74 -14.75 31.84
N PHE A 575 42.46 -14.83 31.46
CA PHE A 575 41.56 -15.87 31.99
C PHE A 575 40.27 -15.92 31.16
N HIS A 576 39.85 -17.13 30.77
CA HIS A 576 38.56 -17.36 30.11
C HIS A 576 37.47 -17.66 31.14
N MET A 577 36.28 -17.11 30.90
CA MET A 577 34.97 -17.65 31.29
C MET A 577 34.07 -17.47 30.07
N ASP A 578 33.30 -18.51 29.71
CA ASP A 578 32.36 -18.43 28.60
C ASP A 578 31.12 -17.64 29.00
N GLU A 579 30.74 -16.64 28.20
CA GLU A 579 29.37 -16.13 28.19
C GLU A 579 28.96 -15.74 26.76
N SER A 580 27.82 -16.27 26.32
CA SER A 580 27.32 -16.07 24.95
C SER A 580 26.47 -14.80 24.89
N SER A 581 26.79 -13.90 23.96
CA SER A 581 25.94 -12.74 23.65
C SER A 581 26.00 -12.42 22.15
N ASP A 582 24.86 -11.95 21.62
CA ASP A 582 24.57 -11.97 20.18
C ASP A 582 25.07 -10.76 19.39
N ALA A 583 25.10 -10.93 18.06
CA ALA A 583 25.55 -9.91 17.11
C ALA A 583 24.63 -8.68 17.03
N SER A 584 24.84 -7.69 17.91
CA SER A 584 24.10 -6.40 17.93
C SER A 584 24.92 -5.17 17.54
N ASP A 585 26.26 -5.18 17.70
CA ASP A 585 27.09 -3.97 17.59
C ASP A 585 27.68 -3.70 16.20
N LYS A 586 26.79 -3.32 15.27
CA LYS A 586 27.16 -2.66 14.00
C LYS A 586 26.22 -1.49 13.65
N LEU A 587 26.12 -0.51 14.55
CA LEU A 587 25.60 0.82 14.20
C LEU A 587 26.71 1.65 13.56
N GLN A 588 26.39 2.46 12.55
CA GLN A 588 27.37 3.33 11.87
C GLN A 588 27.89 4.45 12.80
N PRO A 589 29.06 5.07 12.50
CA PRO A 589 29.52 6.26 13.20
C PRO A 589 28.60 7.46 12.91
N LEU A 590 28.34 8.28 13.93
CA LEU A 590 27.63 9.56 13.75
C LEU A 590 28.56 10.56 13.03
N PRO A 591 28.13 11.19 11.92
CA PRO A 591 28.95 12.15 11.17
C PRO A 591 28.79 13.58 11.70
N GLU A 592 29.80 14.09 12.41
CA GLU A 592 29.87 15.48 12.89
C GLU A 592 28.71 15.86 13.86
N PRO A 593 28.62 17.07 14.46
CA PRO A 593 27.87 17.26 15.70
C PRO A 593 26.37 17.48 15.45
N PHE A 594 25.60 16.38 15.53
CA PHE A 594 24.14 16.31 15.55
C PHE A 594 23.50 17.46 16.36
N THR A 595 22.62 18.25 15.73
CA THR A 595 21.71 19.20 16.41
C THR A 595 20.44 18.53 16.89
N SER A 596 19.71 19.15 17.82
CA SER A 596 18.39 18.65 18.26
C SER A 596 17.37 18.59 17.11
N GLU A 597 17.50 19.46 16.11
CA GLU A 597 16.64 19.44 14.93
C GLU A 597 16.98 18.26 13.99
N GLU A 598 18.27 18.00 13.75
CA GLU A 598 18.73 16.83 12.97
C GLU A 598 18.42 15.51 13.70
N PHE A 599 18.56 15.48 15.03
CA PHE A 599 18.19 14.30 15.83
C PHE A 599 16.69 13.97 15.72
N LEU A 600 15.83 14.98 15.76
CA LEU A 600 14.38 14.77 15.64
C LEU A 600 14.01 14.42 14.19
N SER A 601 14.52 15.14 13.18
CA SER A 601 14.35 14.76 11.77
C SER A 601 14.85 13.34 11.47
N TRP A 602 15.92 12.89 12.14
CA TRP A 602 16.41 11.52 12.05
C TRP A 602 15.50 10.50 12.73
N ILE A 603 14.84 10.84 13.85
CA ILE A 603 13.75 10.00 14.40
C ILE A 603 12.61 9.91 13.39
N ASP A 604 12.21 11.03 12.79
CA ASP A 604 11.09 11.11 11.85
C ASP A 604 11.39 10.24 10.60
N ASP A 605 12.61 10.34 10.04
CA ASP A 605 13.10 9.44 8.97
C ASP A 605 13.16 7.95 9.42
N LEU A 606 13.56 7.67 10.67
CA LEU A 606 13.67 6.31 11.19
C LEU A 606 12.28 5.66 11.44
N VAL A 607 11.24 6.45 11.73
CA VAL A 607 9.85 5.99 11.75
C VAL A 607 9.42 5.50 10.35
N TRP A 608 9.95 6.09 9.28
CA TRP A 608 9.68 5.69 7.91
C TRP A 608 10.48 4.45 7.45
N ASP A 609 11.78 4.41 7.73
CA ASP A 609 12.67 3.32 7.27
C ASP A 609 12.63 2.04 8.12
N GLY A 610 11.96 2.08 9.27
CA GLY A 610 11.92 1.04 10.33
C GLY A 610 11.35 -0.34 9.95
N GLN A 611 11.01 -0.61 8.68
CA GLN A 611 10.63 -1.94 8.19
C GLN A 611 11.71 -2.66 7.35
N THR A 612 12.86 -2.04 7.08
CA THR A 612 13.72 -2.48 5.97
C THR A 612 15.06 -3.12 6.31
N ASN A 613 15.65 -2.86 7.50
CA ASN A 613 17.09 -3.15 7.74
C ASN A 613 17.45 -3.76 9.11
N ILE A 614 17.23 -5.07 9.29
CA ILE A 614 18.03 -5.88 10.25
C ILE A 614 18.29 -7.28 9.65
N ILE A 615 19.55 -7.59 9.29
CA ILE A 615 20.26 -8.85 9.58
C ILE A 615 21.71 -8.80 9.07
N SER A 616 22.62 -9.38 9.88
CA SER A 616 24.08 -9.52 9.79
C SER A 616 24.83 -9.34 8.45
N GLN A 617 25.92 -8.56 8.50
CA GLN A 617 27.10 -8.76 7.63
C GLN A 617 27.92 -9.98 8.08
N ALA A 618 28.28 -10.88 7.17
CA ALA A 618 29.32 -11.89 7.38
C ALA A 618 30.58 -11.55 6.56
N ASN A 619 31.76 -11.62 7.18
CA ASN A 619 33.02 -11.33 6.49
C ASN A 619 33.48 -12.54 5.65
N PHE A 620 33.78 -12.34 4.37
CA PHE A 620 34.65 -13.26 3.61
C PHE A 620 35.67 -12.48 2.78
N THR A 621 36.94 -12.90 2.88
CA THR A 621 38.09 -12.25 2.26
C THR A 621 38.58 -13.02 1.04
N GLY A 622 38.79 -12.34 -0.10
CA GLY A 622 39.54 -12.88 -1.23
C GLY A 622 39.07 -12.35 -2.59
N PRO A 623 39.94 -11.70 -3.39
CA PRO A 623 39.60 -11.32 -4.76
C PRO A 623 39.65 -12.54 -5.68
N VAL A 624 38.53 -12.89 -6.31
CA VAL A 624 38.49 -13.88 -7.39
C VAL A 624 38.60 -13.16 -8.73
N ASP A 625 39.66 -13.45 -9.47
CA ASP A 625 39.98 -12.80 -10.75
C ASP A 625 38.94 -13.16 -11.84
N PRO A 626 38.13 -12.21 -12.33
CA PRO A 626 37.01 -12.49 -13.23
C PRO A 626 37.45 -12.99 -14.61
N VAL A 627 38.71 -12.80 -15.00
CA VAL A 627 39.22 -13.17 -16.34
C VAL A 627 39.16 -14.68 -16.58
N ARG A 628 39.31 -15.50 -15.52
CA ARG A 628 39.32 -16.97 -15.63
C ARG A 628 37.94 -17.61 -15.82
N LEU A 629 36.86 -16.97 -15.36
CA LEU A 629 35.52 -17.55 -15.50
C LEU A 629 35.02 -17.46 -16.95
N CYS A 630 35.35 -16.37 -17.65
CA CYS A 630 35.00 -16.19 -19.06
C CYS A 630 35.69 -17.18 -20.01
N THR A 631 36.88 -17.68 -19.66
CA THR A 631 37.60 -18.68 -20.47
C THR A 631 37.05 -20.09 -20.32
N ALA A 632 36.40 -20.42 -19.20
CA ALA A 632 35.88 -21.76 -18.91
C ALA A 632 34.59 -22.13 -19.67
N LEU A 633 33.89 -21.14 -20.26
CA LEU A 633 32.54 -21.33 -20.83
C LEU A 633 32.50 -21.51 -22.36
N GLY A 634 33.63 -21.38 -23.08
CA GLY A 634 33.74 -21.78 -24.49
C GLY A 634 32.83 -21.05 -25.50
N ILE A 635 32.40 -19.81 -25.20
CA ILE A 635 31.35 -19.10 -25.95
C ILE A 635 31.79 -18.57 -27.33
N PHE A 636 33.10 -18.52 -27.62
CA PHE A 636 33.63 -18.04 -28.90
C PHE A 636 34.19 -19.19 -29.76
N PRO A 637 33.60 -19.49 -30.93
CA PRO A 637 34.24 -20.32 -31.94
C PRO A 637 35.32 -19.53 -32.69
N ASP A 638 36.47 -20.16 -32.96
CA ASP A 638 37.63 -19.54 -33.61
C ASP A 638 37.37 -19.13 -35.07
N SER A 639 36.88 -17.90 -35.25
CA SER A 639 37.00 -17.17 -36.50
C SER A 639 37.06 -15.66 -36.22
N VAL A 640 38.20 -15.04 -36.55
CA VAL A 640 38.41 -13.60 -36.35
C VAL A 640 37.67 -12.83 -37.44
N MET A 641 36.35 -12.67 -37.27
CA MET A 641 35.57 -11.73 -38.06
C MET A 641 36.01 -10.30 -37.75
N SER A 642 36.17 -9.49 -38.80
CA SER A 642 36.42 -8.05 -38.66
C SER A 642 35.21 -7.38 -38.01
N VAL A 643 35.32 -7.05 -36.72
CA VAL A 643 34.26 -6.39 -35.96
C VAL A 643 33.89 -5.07 -36.64
N ASP A 644 32.63 -4.93 -37.07
CA ASP A 644 32.13 -3.66 -37.57
C ASP A 644 32.19 -2.62 -36.45
N ARG A 645 32.99 -1.58 -36.66
CA ARG A 645 33.16 -0.46 -35.73
C ARG A 645 31.83 0.22 -35.42
N ARG A 646 30.88 0.23 -36.36
CA ARG A 646 29.54 0.82 -36.17
C ARG A 646 28.67 -0.07 -35.27
N GLN A 647 28.61 -1.38 -35.53
CA GLN A 647 27.94 -2.33 -34.62
C GLN A 647 28.52 -2.26 -33.20
N ALA A 648 29.85 -2.31 -33.07
CA ALA A 648 30.52 -2.24 -31.77
C ALA A 648 30.21 -0.92 -31.02
N ALA A 649 30.22 0.22 -31.71
CA ALA A 649 29.88 1.51 -31.10
C ALA A 649 28.42 1.58 -30.62
N VAL A 650 27.47 1.03 -31.41
CA VAL A 650 26.05 0.95 -31.01
C VAL A 650 25.86 0.07 -29.78
N PHE A 651 26.49 -1.11 -29.76
CA PHE A 651 26.37 -2.07 -28.65
C PHE A 651 27.03 -1.52 -27.37
N ALA A 652 28.25 -0.98 -27.48
CA ALA A 652 28.95 -0.36 -26.36
C ALA A 652 28.20 0.86 -25.81
N GLY A 653 27.67 1.73 -26.68
CA GLY A 653 26.88 2.89 -26.27
C GLY A 653 25.56 2.51 -25.56
N ALA A 654 24.85 1.50 -26.05
CA ALA A 654 23.62 1.00 -25.44
C ALA A 654 23.85 0.33 -24.07
N PHE A 655 24.96 -0.37 -23.92
CA PHE A 655 25.39 -1.01 -22.68
C PHE A 655 25.88 0.02 -21.65
N ALA A 656 26.73 0.96 -22.08
CA ALA A 656 27.21 2.07 -21.25
C ALA A 656 26.05 2.96 -20.77
N LEU A 657 25.02 3.20 -21.60
CA LEU A 657 23.82 3.93 -21.20
C LEU A 657 23.05 3.23 -20.07
N ARG A 658 22.89 1.89 -20.13
CA ARG A 658 22.21 1.12 -19.08
C ARG A 658 22.99 1.16 -17.76
N LEU A 659 24.31 1.04 -17.80
CA LEU A 659 25.17 1.18 -16.62
C LEU A 659 25.20 2.62 -16.07
N LEU A 660 25.25 3.62 -16.95
CA LEU A 660 25.22 5.04 -16.54
C LEU A 660 23.91 5.40 -15.85
N LEU A 661 22.76 4.93 -16.35
CA LEU A 661 21.46 5.13 -15.71
C LEU A 661 21.37 4.43 -14.34
N LEU A 662 21.97 3.25 -14.19
CA LEU A 662 22.06 2.54 -12.91
C LEU A 662 22.91 3.32 -11.88
N VAL A 663 24.06 3.86 -12.30
CA VAL A 663 24.99 4.58 -11.42
C VAL A 663 24.49 5.98 -11.06
N LEU A 664 23.88 6.70 -12.00
CA LEU A 664 23.31 8.04 -11.75
C LEU A 664 22.00 7.99 -10.97
N PHE A 665 21.22 6.91 -11.08
CA PHE A 665 19.93 6.76 -10.42
C PHE A 665 19.77 5.36 -9.79
N PRO A 666 20.44 5.07 -8.65
CA PRO A 666 20.44 3.73 -8.06
C PRO A 666 19.05 3.17 -7.68
N SER A 667 18.07 4.04 -7.40
CA SER A 667 16.68 3.67 -7.10
C SER A 667 15.79 3.46 -8.33
N LEU A 668 16.26 3.81 -9.53
CA LEU A 668 15.49 3.70 -10.78
C LEU A 668 15.05 2.25 -11.11
N PRO A 669 15.87 1.19 -10.89
CA PRO A 669 15.42 -0.19 -11.09
C PRO A 669 14.23 -0.56 -10.21
N ASP A 670 14.24 -0.21 -8.93
CA ASP A 670 13.18 -0.59 -7.99
C ASP A 670 11.90 0.24 -8.14
N LEU A 671 12.04 1.50 -8.58
CA LEU A 671 10.95 2.35 -9.05
C LEU A 671 10.29 1.72 -10.30
N LEU A 672 11.06 1.35 -11.32
CA LEU A 672 10.55 0.74 -12.55
C LEU A 672 9.95 -0.65 -12.29
N THR A 673 10.56 -1.48 -11.42
CA THR A 673 9.98 -2.76 -10.99
C THR A 673 8.66 -2.58 -10.21
N GLY A 674 8.41 -1.40 -9.65
CA GLY A 674 7.13 -1.01 -9.01
C GLY A 674 6.07 -0.42 -9.96
N ARG A 675 6.40 -0.20 -11.24
CA ARG A 675 5.46 0.39 -12.22
C ARG A 675 4.62 -0.69 -12.92
N VAL A 676 3.30 -0.57 -12.85
CA VAL A 676 2.32 -1.47 -13.47
C VAL A 676 2.44 -1.54 -14.99
N GLU A 677 3.04 -0.52 -15.60
CA GLU A 677 3.32 -0.45 -17.03
C GLU A 677 4.48 -1.36 -17.46
N VAL A 678 5.37 -1.70 -16.51
CA VAL A 678 6.62 -2.47 -16.72
C VAL A 678 6.54 -3.89 -16.13
N SER A 679 5.82 -4.01 -15.01
CA SER A 679 5.89 -5.11 -14.05
C SER A 679 4.49 -5.68 -13.81
N THR A 680 4.18 -6.82 -14.43
CA THR A 680 2.86 -7.47 -14.34
C THR A 680 2.91 -8.68 -13.40
N PRO A 681 1.77 -9.22 -12.93
CA PRO A 681 1.74 -10.42 -12.08
C PRO A 681 2.57 -11.61 -12.61
N VAL A 682 2.63 -11.78 -13.93
CA VAL A 682 3.34 -12.86 -14.63
C VAL A 682 4.72 -12.47 -15.18
N THR A 683 5.22 -11.25 -14.92
CA THR A 683 6.55 -10.78 -15.38
C THR A 683 7.39 -10.05 -14.32
N SER A 684 6.83 -9.81 -13.13
CA SER A 684 7.45 -8.96 -12.10
C SER A 684 8.72 -9.56 -11.49
N PHE A 685 9.80 -8.78 -11.44
CA PHE A 685 11.03 -9.15 -10.75
C PHE A 685 10.83 -9.33 -9.23
N LYS A 686 9.99 -8.49 -8.60
CA LYS A 686 9.69 -8.61 -7.15
C LYS A 686 9.02 -9.96 -6.84
N ARG A 687 8.06 -10.40 -7.67
CA ARG A 687 7.42 -11.71 -7.53
C ARG A 687 8.40 -12.87 -7.79
N LEU A 688 9.36 -12.71 -8.72
CA LEU A 688 10.45 -13.68 -8.92
C LEU A 688 11.39 -13.78 -7.72
N GLN A 689 11.75 -12.65 -7.08
CA GLN A 689 12.56 -12.68 -5.85
C GLN A 689 11.85 -13.42 -4.71
N GLU A 690 10.54 -13.29 -4.59
CA GLU A 690 9.74 -14.03 -3.60
C GLU A 690 9.74 -15.55 -3.89
N GLY A 691 9.46 -15.94 -5.14
CA GLY A 691 9.55 -17.34 -5.56
C GLY A 691 10.96 -17.94 -5.33
N LEU A 692 12.01 -17.14 -5.56
CA LEU A 692 13.41 -17.53 -5.30
C LEU A 692 13.71 -17.66 -3.80
N PHE A 693 13.14 -16.81 -2.95
CA PHE A 693 13.28 -16.86 -1.49
C PHE A 693 12.66 -18.14 -0.90
N LEU A 694 11.50 -18.57 -1.43
CA LEU A 694 10.85 -19.84 -1.07
C LEU A 694 11.63 -21.05 -1.61
N TYR A 695 11.99 -21.03 -2.91
CA TYR A 695 12.75 -22.10 -3.57
C TYR A 695 14.09 -22.39 -2.88
N THR A 696 14.84 -21.35 -2.51
CA THR A 696 16.12 -21.49 -1.77
C THR A 696 15.97 -22.02 -0.34
N ARG A 697 14.74 -22.17 0.17
CA ARG A 697 14.40 -22.77 1.46
C ARG A 697 13.74 -24.15 1.35
N ASN A 698 13.66 -24.72 0.14
CA ASN A 698 12.92 -25.95 -0.17
C ASN A 698 11.41 -25.88 0.15
N VAL A 699 10.83 -24.67 0.14
CA VAL A 699 9.37 -24.45 0.15
C VAL A 699 8.90 -24.35 -1.31
N SER A 700 7.68 -24.77 -1.65
CA SER A 700 7.23 -24.61 -3.03
C SER A 700 7.13 -23.11 -3.34
N PRO A 701 7.70 -22.64 -4.46
CA PRO A 701 7.64 -21.23 -4.86
C PRO A 701 6.21 -20.75 -5.11
N TYR A 702 5.24 -21.67 -5.23
CA TYR A 702 3.83 -21.38 -5.48
C TYR A 702 2.96 -21.32 -4.21
N ASP A 703 3.43 -21.81 -3.06
CA ASP A 703 2.62 -21.89 -1.82
C ASP A 703 2.18 -20.51 -1.32
N GLY A 704 3.02 -19.48 -1.51
CA GLY A 704 2.71 -18.10 -1.11
C GLY A 704 1.70 -17.38 -2.00
N GLY A 705 1.25 -17.97 -3.12
CA GLY A 705 0.26 -17.35 -4.02
C GLY A 705 0.72 -16.06 -4.74
N VAL A 706 2.02 -15.75 -4.73
CA VAL A 706 2.59 -14.51 -5.31
C VAL A 706 3.29 -14.74 -6.65
N PHE A 707 3.95 -15.90 -6.82
CA PHE A 707 4.79 -16.23 -7.98
C PHE A 707 4.01 -17.04 -9.02
N HIS A 708 3.99 -16.54 -10.26
CA HIS A 708 3.23 -17.13 -11.39
C HIS A 708 4.06 -17.21 -12.67
N GLN A 709 5.33 -17.56 -12.56
CA GLN A 709 6.30 -17.55 -13.67
C GLN A 709 6.97 -18.92 -13.82
N ALA A 710 7.53 -19.18 -15.00
CA ALA A 710 8.09 -20.48 -15.34
C ALA A 710 9.17 -20.97 -14.33
N PRO A 711 9.07 -22.22 -13.80
CA PRO A 711 9.99 -22.77 -12.81
C PRO A 711 11.49 -22.61 -13.13
N LEU A 712 11.88 -22.70 -14.40
CA LEU A 712 13.30 -22.62 -14.80
C LEU A 712 13.94 -21.24 -14.55
N PHE A 713 13.17 -20.18 -14.28
CA PHE A 713 13.77 -18.93 -13.80
C PHE A 713 14.43 -19.08 -12.42
N LEU A 714 13.91 -19.95 -11.55
CA LEU A 714 14.39 -20.10 -10.18
C LEU A 714 15.85 -20.58 -10.11
N PRO A 715 16.27 -21.69 -10.75
CA PRO A 715 17.68 -22.09 -10.78
C PRO A 715 18.57 -21.12 -11.58
N ILE A 716 18.03 -20.43 -12.61
CA ILE A 716 18.80 -19.42 -13.36
C ILE A 716 19.14 -18.22 -12.47
N PHE A 717 18.17 -17.71 -11.71
CA PHE A 717 18.39 -16.56 -10.83
C PHE A 717 19.03 -16.93 -9.49
N ALA A 718 18.99 -18.20 -9.05
CA ALA A 718 19.78 -18.71 -7.93
C ALA A 718 21.30 -18.70 -8.19
N LEU A 719 21.73 -18.66 -9.46
CA LEU A 719 23.14 -18.50 -9.84
C LEU A 719 23.62 -17.03 -9.83
N LEU A 720 22.72 -16.07 -9.63
CA LEU A 720 23.05 -14.65 -9.50
C LEU A 720 23.07 -14.26 -8.01
N PRO A 721 23.99 -13.38 -7.58
CA PRO A 721 23.94 -12.83 -6.23
C PRO A 721 22.66 -12.00 -6.04
N ASN A 722 22.23 -11.84 -4.78
CA ASN A 722 21.01 -11.12 -4.45
C ASN A 722 21.03 -9.70 -5.03
N ALA A 723 20.08 -9.41 -5.92
CA ALA A 723 20.00 -8.13 -6.64
C ALA A 723 19.76 -6.90 -5.73
N ARG A 724 19.45 -7.08 -4.44
CA ARG A 724 19.42 -6.00 -3.44
C ARG A 724 20.81 -5.70 -2.85
N GLU A 725 21.65 -6.71 -2.69
CA GLU A 725 23.02 -6.59 -2.16
C GLU A 725 24.01 -6.21 -3.25
N LEU A 726 23.88 -6.81 -4.43
CA LEU A 726 24.76 -6.61 -5.57
C LEU A 726 23.93 -6.42 -6.86
N PRO A 727 23.44 -5.20 -7.15
CA PRO A 727 22.58 -4.95 -8.32
C PRO A 727 23.33 -5.04 -9.65
N LEU A 728 24.66 -4.89 -9.65
CA LEU A 728 25.48 -4.84 -10.85
C LEU A 728 25.41 -6.12 -11.70
N PRO A 729 25.64 -7.35 -11.18
CA PRO A 729 25.50 -8.57 -11.96
C PRO A 729 24.11 -8.76 -12.61
N THR A 730 23.03 -8.39 -11.90
CA THR A 730 21.67 -8.45 -12.48
C THR A 730 21.51 -7.44 -13.61
N ALA A 731 21.96 -6.20 -13.43
CA ALA A 731 21.91 -5.17 -14.48
C ALA A 731 22.77 -5.53 -15.71
N LEU A 732 23.95 -6.11 -15.49
CA LEU A 732 24.84 -6.64 -16.53
C LEU A 732 24.16 -7.79 -17.30
N PHE A 733 23.49 -8.72 -16.60
CA PHE A 733 22.78 -9.85 -17.19
C PHE A 733 21.65 -9.38 -18.11
N TYR A 734 20.72 -8.54 -17.62
CA TYR A 734 19.64 -7.99 -18.46
C TYR A 734 20.19 -7.17 -19.64
N SER A 735 21.23 -6.37 -19.42
CA SER A 735 21.89 -5.61 -20.50
C SER A 735 22.49 -6.51 -21.58
N LEU A 736 23.08 -7.66 -21.21
CA LEU A 736 23.63 -8.62 -22.17
C LEU A 736 22.54 -9.32 -22.98
N ILE A 737 21.40 -9.66 -22.35
CA ILE A 737 20.25 -10.25 -23.07
C ILE A 737 19.69 -9.25 -24.09
N ASP A 738 19.64 -7.96 -23.78
CA ASP A 738 19.29 -6.90 -24.75
C ASP A 738 20.25 -6.85 -25.95
N LEU A 739 21.56 -7.02 -25.74
CA LEU A 739 22.53 -7.11 -26.85
C LEU A 739 22.34 -8.38 -27.70
N ILE A 740 21.96 -9.51 -27.08
CA ILE A 740 21.62 -10.76 -27.79
C ILE A 740 20.36 -10.56 -28.64
N ASN A 741 19.33 -9.91 -28.09
CA ASN A 741 18.10 -9.52 -28.79
C ASN A 741 18.39 -8.61 -30.00
N ALA A 742 19.27 -7.62 -29.80
CA ALA A 742 19.72 -6.74 -30.88
C ALA A 742 20.48 -7.49 -31.99
N ASN A 743 21.34 -8.45 -31.63
CA ASN A 743 22.06 -9.27 -32.62
C ASN A 743 21.12 -10.20 -33.42
N ALA A 744 20.07 -10.72 -32.78
CA ALA A 744 19.01 -11.45 -33.48
C ALA A 744 18.26 -10.53 -34.47
N LEU A 745 17.98 -9.28 -34.10
CA LEU A 745 17.37 -8.28 -35.00
C LEU A 745 18.26 -7.89 -36.19
N ILE A 746 19.59 -7.80 -36.01
CA ILE A 746 20.55 -7.65 -37.14
C ILE A 746 20.35 -8.80 -38.14
N THR A 747 20.39 -10.05 -37.64
CA THR A 747 20.23 -11.24 -38.47
C THR A 747 18.87 -11.26 -39.19
N ILE A 748 17.79 -10.83 -38.52
CA ILE A 748 16.45 -10.73 -39.12
C ILE A 748 16.42 -9.69 -40.25
N SER A 749 16.97 -8.50 -40.02
CA SER A 749 17.04 -7.42 -41.01
C SER A 749 17.86 -7.79 -42.24
N ASP A 750 19.08 -8.26 -42.02
CA ASP A 750 20.05 -8.48 -43.09
C ASP A 750 19.73 -9.76 -43.91
N SER A 751 18.88 -10.65 -43.39
CA SER A 751 18.29 -11.77 -44.14
C SER A 751 17.45 -11.33 -45.36
N GLY A 752 16.98 -10.06 -45.37
CA GLY A 752 16.13 -9.48 -46.41
C GLY A 752 14.69 -10.02 -46.45
N GLN A 753 14.32 -11.02 -45.64
CA GLN A 753 13.03 -11.72 -45.73
C GLN A 753 11.81 -10.81 -45.46
N ALA A 754 11.99 -9.72 -44.71
CA ALA A 754 10.94 -8.72 -44.48
C ALA A 754 10.56 -7.91 -45.73
N VAL A 755 11.38 -7.98 -46.79
CA VAL A 755 11.28 -7.12 -47.98
C VAL A 755 11.24 -7.94 -49.28
N SER A 756 11.91 -9.09 -49.31
CA SER A 756 11.87 -10.04 -50.43
C SER A 756 11.95 -11.48 -49.93
N GLY A 757 10.79 -12.11 -49.80
CA GLY A 757 10.65 -13.53 -49.47
C GLY A 757 10.58 -14.41 -50.72
N ARG A 758 9.99 -15.61 -50.56
CA ARG A 758 9.77 -16.57 -51.67
C ARG A 758 8.59 -16.22 -52.56
N LEU A 759 7.50 -15.70 -51.98
CA LEU A 759 6.19 -15.53 -52.62
C LEU A 759 5.82 -14.05 -52.89
N PHE A 760 6.68 -13.12 -52.46
CA PHE A 760 6.49 -11.67 -52.56
C PHE A 760 7.84 -10.94 -52.53
N SER A 761 7.93 -9.83 -53.24
CA SER A 761 9.08 -8.91 -53.24
C SER A 761 8.53 -7.49 -53.33
N ALA A 762 8.72 -6.69 -52.28
CA ALA A 762 8.10 -5.37 -52.16
C ALA A 762 8.54 -4.41 -53.28
N LEU A 763 7.64 -3.50 -53.70
CA LEU A 763 7.97 -2.51 -54.74
C LEU A 763 9.07 -1.56 -54.27
N ARG A 764 8.93 -1.08 -53.04
CA ARG A 764 9.82 -0.10 -52.39
C ARG A 764 11.04 -0.77 -51.73
N LYS A 765 11.47 -1.95 -52.20
CA LYS A 765 12.50 -2.78 -51.54
C LYS A 765 13.90 -2.18 -51.36
N HIS A 766 14.19 -1.07 -52.04
CA HIS A 766 15.41 -0.28 -51.83
C HIS A 766 15.33 0.59 -50.56
N ILE A 767 14.13 0.92 -50.07
CA ILE A 767 13.89 1.73 -48.87
C ILE A 767 13.91 0.84 -47.62
N ARG A 768 15.06 0.24 -47.32
CA ARG A 768 15.29 -0.57 -46.11
C ARG A 768 16.28 0.11 -45.16
N TRP A 769 16.21 -0.24 -43.88
CA TRP A 769 17.31 -0.03 -42.95
C TRP A 769 18.22 -1.27 -42.93
N ASP A 770 19.48 -1.06 -42.58
CA ASP A 770 20.45 -2.11 -42.29
C ASP A 770 20.28 -2.64 -40.85
N GLY A 771 20.77 -3.85 -40.58
CA GLY A 771 20.64 -4.48 -39.26
C GLY A 771 21.16 -3.62 -38.10
N VAL A 772 22.26 -2.88 -38.26
CA VAL A 772 22.82 -2.03 -37.19
C VAL A 772 21.89 -0.85 -36.86
N SER A 773 21.21 -0.28 -37.86
CA SER A 773 20.15 0.72 -37.64
C SER A 773 18.92 0.15 -36.92
N VAL A 774 18.50 -1.08 -37.23
CA VAL A 774 17.39 -1.77 -36.55
C VAL A 774 17.76 -2.12 -35.10
N ALA A 775 18.99 -2.59 -34.87
CA ALA A 775 19.53 -2.84 -33.53
C ALA A 775 19.60 -1.55 -32.69
N ALA A 776 20.06 -0.44 -33.27
CA ALA A 776 20.08 0.85 -32.59
C ALA A 776 18.66 1.31 -32.19
N TRP A 777 17.68 1.18 -33.11
CA TRP A 777 16.28 1.50 -32.82
C TRP A 777 15.73 0.69 -31.64
N PHE A 778 16.01 -0.62 -31.57
CA PHE A 778 15.60 -1.44 -30.42
C PHE A 778 16.35 -1.09 -29.12
N LEU A 779 17.68 -0.95 -29.18
CA LEU A 779 18.53 -0.77 -28.00
C LEU A 779 18.37 0.59 -27.30
N PHE A 780 18.02 1.64 -28.07
CA PHE A 780 17.78 2.99 -27.57
C PHE A 780 16.27 3.33 -27.43
N ASN A 781 15.36 2.39 -27.72
CA ASN A 781 13.94 2.56 -27.41
C ASN A 781 13.75 2.69 -25.88
N PRO A 782 13.10 3.76 -25.38
CA PRO A 782 12.87 3.95 -23.94
C PRO A 782 12.10 2.78 -23.30
N PHE A 783 11.22 2.10 -24.05
CA PHE A 783 10.50 0.94 -23.52
C PHE A 783 11.40 -0.29 -23.32
N THR A 784 12.40 -0.51 -24.20
CA THR A 784 13.43 -1.54 -23.99
C THR A 784 14.26 -1.21 -22.76
N ILE A 785 14.76 0.03 -22.65
CA ILE A 785 15.58 0.48 -21.52
C ILE A 785 14.82 0.35 -20.20
N ALA A 786 13.55 0.79 -20.15
CA ALA A 786 12.72 0.70 -18.96
C ALA A 786 12.39 -0.77 -18.58
N THR A 787 12.19 -1.65 -19.56
CA THR A 787 11.98 -3.09 -19.33
C THR A 787 13.23 -3.76 -18.76
N CYS A 788 14.41 -3.43 -19.33
CA CYS A 788 15.71 -3.92 -18.88
C CYS A 788 16.03 -3.46 -17.44
N LEU A 789 15.90 -2.16 -17.15
CA LEU A 789 16.15 -1.61 -15.81
C LEU A 789 15.09 -2.05 -14.79
N GLY A 790 13.84 -2.19 -15.21
CA GLY A 790 12.76 -2.78 -14.40
C GLY A 790 12.88 -4.29 -14.17
N ARG A 791 13.88 -4.97 -14.78
CA ARG A 791 14.21 -6.39 -14.63
C ARG A 791 13.03 -7.33 -14.96
N SER A 792 12.19 -6.96 -15.93
CA SER A 792 11.00 -7.73 -16.31
C SER A 792 11.38 -9.04 -17.02
N THR A 793 10.85 -10.18 -16.58
CA THR A 793 11.20 -11.50 -17.18
C THR A 793 10.66 -11.69 -18.61
N SER A 794 9.79 -10.78 -19.07
CA SER A 794 9.35 -10.66 -20.47
C SER A 794 10.50 -10.54 -21.48
N VAL A 795 11.68 -10.07 -21.05
CA VAL A 795 12.89 -9.99 -21.89
C VAL A 795 13.34 -11.39 -22.38
N PHE A 796 13.19 -12.44 -21.57
CA PHE A 796 13.58 -13.80 -21.96
C PHE A 796 12.60 -14.42 -22.96
N THR A 797 11.30 -14.15 -22.81
CA THR A 797 10.27 -14.52 -23.80
C THR A 797 10.54 -13.80 -25.12
N THR A 798 10.92 -12.53 -25.06
CA THR A 798 11.36 -11.73 -26.22
C THR A 798 12.58 -12.35 -26.90
N THR A 799 13.58 -12.81 -26.15
CA THR A 799 14.74 -13.54 -26.69
C THR A 799 14.34 -14.83 -27.40
N GLY A 800 13.45 -15.63 -26.81
CA GLY A 800 12.94 -16.85 -27.44
C GLY A 800 12.26 -16.57 -28.79
N ILE A 801 11.42 -15.52 -28.87
CA ILE A 801 10.75 -15.10 -30.11
C ILE A 801 11.77 -14.60 -31.14
N LEU A 802 12.66 -13.68 -30.78
CA LEU A 802 13.63 -13.10 -31.71
C LEU A 802 14.66 -14.14 -32.20
N TYR A 803 15.09 -15.06 -31.35
CA TYR A 803 16.00 -16.13 -31.76
C TYR A 803 15.29 -17.19 -32.62
N ALA A 804 14.00 -17.45 -32.38
CA ALA A 804 13.17 -18.28 -33.26
C ALA A 804 13.05 -17.68 -34.67
N LEU A 805 12.81 -16.36 -34.76
CA LEU A 805 12.73 -15.63 -36.02
C LEU A 805 14.08 -15.57 -36.75
N SER A 806 15.17 -15.24 -36.04
CA SER A 806 16.54 -15.25 -36.55
C SER A 806 16.93 -16.62 -37.11
N SER A 807 16.62 -17.70 -36.38
CA SER A 807 16.83 -19.08 -36.82
C SER A 807 16.00 -19.43 -38.06
N ALA A 808 14.73 -19.02 -38.10
CA ALA A 808 13.82 -19.26 -39.22
C ALA A 808 14.28 -18.57 -40.51
N VAL A 809 14.62 -17.28 -40.46
CA VAL A 809 15.13 -16.56 -41.66
C VAL A 809 16.53 -17.03 -42.08
N SER A 810 17.32 -17.56 -41.15
CA SER A 810 18.59 -18.22 -41.46
C SER A 810 18.39 -19.60 -42.11
N GLY A 811 17.21 -20.19 -41.99
CA GLY A 811 16.89 -21.54 -42.46
C GLY A 811 17.25 -22.66 -41.48
N ASN A 812 17.65 -22.34 -40.24
CA ASN A 812 17.81 -23.31 -39.16
C ASN A 812 16.45 -23.58 -38.49
N THR A 813 15.66 -24.42 -39.16
CA THR A 813 14.27 -24.68 -38.80
C THR A 813 14.09 -25.50 -37.52
N LEU A 814 15.12 -26.23 -37.07
CA LEU A 814 15.10 -26.95 -35.79
C LEU A 814 15.27 -25.97 -34.62
N ASN A 815 16.31 -25.13 -34.64
CA ASN A 815 16.49 -24.10 -33.61
C ASN A 815 15.31 -23.13 -33.57
N ALA A 816 14.69 -22.82 -34.71
CA ALA A 816 13.47 -22.01 -34.76
C ALA A 816 12.33 -22.61 -33.92
N MET A 817 12.11 -23.93 -33.99
CA MET A 817 11.07 -24.59 -33.19
C MET A 817 11.46 -24.73 -31.72
N LEU A 818 12.74 -25.02 -31.41
CA LEU A 818 13.22 -25.08 -30.02
C LEU A 818 13.10 -23.73 -29.31
N SER A 819 13.48 -22.63 -29.97
CA SER A 819 13.37 -21.28 -29.40
C SER A 819 11.94 -20.78 -29.30
N LEU A 820 11.04 -21.17 -30.24
CA LEU A 820 9.62 -20.90 -30.08
C LEU A 820 9.02 -21.71 -28.93
N GLY A 821 9.43 -22.97 -28.76
CA GLY A 821 9.03 -23.81 -27.64
C GLY A 821 9.49 -23.23 -26.30
N PHE A 822 10.72 -22.73 -26.22
CA PHE A 822 11.22 -22.00 -25.05
C PHE A 822 10.38 -20.75 -24.76
N ALA A 823 10.08 -19.91 -25.77
CA ALA A 823 9.20 -18.75 -25.59
C ALA A 823 7.79 -19.15 -25.12
N SER A 824 7.24 -20.24 -25.67
CA SER A 824 5.90 -20.78 -25.37
C SER A 824 5.83 -21.47 -24.00
N TYR A 825 6.96 -21.91 -23.47
CA TYR A 825 7.13 -22.40 -22.11
C TYR A 825 7.22 -21.23 -21.11
N LEU A 826 7.88 -20.12 -21.46
CA LEU A 826 7.93 -18.95 -20.56
C LEU A 826 6.58 -18.22 -20.44
N SER A 827 5.77 -18.23 -21.50
CA SER A 827 4.41 -17.69 -21.51
C SER A 827 3.62 -18.30 -22.68
N ILE A 828 2.30 -18.40 -22.60
CA ILE A 828 1.50 -19.20 -23.56
C ILE A 828 1.34 -18.55 -24.96
N TYR A 829 1.38 -17.22 -25.06
CA TYR A 829 1.05 -16.49 -26.31
C TYR A 829 1.92 -16.83 -27.54
N PRO A 830 3.25 -17.03 -27.43
CA PRO A 830 4.11 -17.35 -28.58
C PRO A 830 3.73 -18.65 -29.30
N ALA A 831 3.00 -19.58 -28.66
CA ALA A 831 2.51 -20.79 -29.33
C ALA A 831 1.61 -20.48 -30.54
N LEU A 832 0.87 -19.36 -30.48
CA LEU A 832 0.03 -18.87 -31.59
C LEU A 832 0.85 -18.42 -32.81
N LEU A 833 2.16 -18.16 -32.65
CA LEU A 833 3.07 -17.82 -33.75
C LEU A 833 3.57 -19.05 -34.53
N PHE A 834 3.29 -20.28 -34.06
CA PHE A 834 3.78 -21.51 -34.70
C PHE A 834 3.43 -21.58 -36.19
N ILE A 835 2.16 -21.30 -36.55
CA ILE A 835 1.67 -21.47 -37.93
C ILE A 835 2.42 -20.55 -38.92
N PRO A 836 2.49 -19.21 -38.71
CA PRO A 836 3.28 -18.37 -39.62
C PRO A 836 4.79 -18.61 -39.51
N LEU A 837 5.33 -19.00 -38.34
CA LEU A 837 6.77 -19.31 -38.21
C LEU A 837 7.16 -20.58 -38.99
N VAL A 838 6.37 -21.65 -38.94
CA VAL A 838 6.66 -22.88 -39.69
C VAL A 838 6.50 -22.66 -41.21
N LEU A 839 5.64 -21.74 -41.63
CA LEU A 839 5.51 -21.32 -43.03
C LEU A 839 6.70 -20.46 -43.50
N LEU A 840 7.23 -19.58 -42.64
CA LEU A 840 8.50 -18.87 -42.89
C LEU A 840 9.67 -19.85 -43.02
N CYS A 841 9.79 -20.80 -42.09
CA CYS A 841 10.75 -21.91 -42.14
C CYS A 841 10.64 -22.73 -43.45
N TYR A 842 9.42 -23.08 -43.86
CA TYR A 842 9.16 -23.83 -45.10
C TYR A 842 9.60 -23.05 -46.34
N ASP A 843 9.22 -21.77 -46.44
CA ASP A 843 9.57 -20.93 -47.59
C ASP A 843 11.07 -20.68 -47.69
N ARG A 844 11.76 -20.46 -46.56
CA ARG A 844 13.23 -20.30 -46.56
C ARG A 844 13.95 -21.61 -46.89
N ARG A 845 13.46 -22.76 -46.42
CA ARG A 845 14.00 -24.08 -46.82
C ARG A 845 13.78 -24.37 -48.31
N ALA A 846 12.64 -23.97 -48.86
CA ALA A 846 12.32 -24.14 -50.27
C ALA A 846 13.08 -23.19 -51.23
N GLN A 847 13.75 -22.16 -50.70
CA GLN A 847 14.77 -21.39 -51.42
C GLN A 847 16.17 -22.03 -51.36
N GLY A 848 16.38 -23.05 -50.51
CA GLY A 848 17.66 -23.74 -50.33
C GLY A 848 17.90 -24.90 -51.32
N PRO A 849 19.11 -25.48 -51.34
CA PRO A 849 19.52 -26.51 -52.30
C PRO A 849 18.84 -27.89 -52.11
N LYS A 850 18.05 -28.05 -51.05
CA LYS A 850 17.22 -29.24 -50.80
C LYS A 850 15.82 -28.78 -50.37
N PRO A 851 14.84 -28.73 -51.29
CA PRO A 851 13.49 -28.31 -50.92
C PRO A 851 12.85 -29.33 -49.96
N PRO A 852 12.05 -28.87 -48.98
CA PRO A 852 11.36 -29.75 -48.05
C PRO A 852 10.23 -30.56 -48.71
N SER A 853 9.82 -31.64 -48.04
CA SER A 853 8.58 -32.37 -48.34
C SER A 853 7.35 -31.44 -48.23
N GLY A 854 6.20 -31.88 -48.78
CA GLY A 854 4.98 -31.05 -48.87
C GLY A 854 4.55 -30.41 -47.55
N VAL A 855 3.99 -29.19 -47.63
CA VAL A 855 3.78 -28.26 -46.50
C VAL A 855 3.24 -28.94 -45.23
N ALA A 856 2.23 -29.80 -45.37
CA ALA A 856 1.61 -30.51 -44.23
C ALA A 856 2.59 -31.45 -43.52
N ILE A 857 3.39 -32.24 -44.24
CA ILE A 857 4.39 -33.15 -43.66
C ILE A 857 5.46 -32.34 -42.93
N PHE A 858 5.96 -31.27 -43.57
CA PHE A 858 6.93 -30.38 -42.96
C PHE A 858 6.38 -29.71 -41.69
N ALA A 859 5.13 -29.26 -41.71
CA ALA A 859 4.47 -28.66 -40.55
C ALA A 859 4.28 -29.67 -39.40
N ILE A 860 3.84 -30.90 -39.69
CA ILE A 860 3.69 -31.96 -38.69
C ILE A 860 5.04 -32.32 -38.05
N GLN A 861 6.10 -32.45 -38.84
CA GLN A 861 7.45 -32.71 -38.33
C GLN A 861 7.94 -31.61 -37.39
N HIS A 862 7.73 -30.34 -37.75
CA HIS A 862 8.16 -29.21 -36.92
C HIS A 862 7.24 -28.98 -35.71
N MET A 863 5.95 -29.33 -35.81
CA MET A 863 5.03 -29.39 -34.66
C MET A 863 5.50 -30.43 -33.62
N ALA A 864 5.97 -31.60 -34.07
CA ALA A 864 6.54 -32.60 -33.16
C ALA A 864 7.78 -32.08 -32.43
N VAL A 865 8.70 -31.38 -33.10
CA VAL A 865 9.87 -30.74 -32.45
C VAL A 865 9.43 -29.65 -31.46
N PHE A 866 8.48 -28.81 -31.84
CA PHE A 866 7.93 -27.75 -30.99
C PHE A 866 7.30 -28.32 -29.70
N LEU A 867 6.36 -29.26 -29.83
CA LEU A 867 5.70 -29.91 -28.70
C LEU A 867 6.69 -30.69 -27.82
N LEU A 868 7.64 -31.42 -28.41
CA LEU A 868 8.68 -32.14 -27.66
C LEU A 868 9.59 -31.19 -26.86
N SER A 869 9.89 -30.01 -27.40
CA SER A 869 10.69 -29.00 -26.68
C SER A 869 9.96 -28.41 -25.48
N ILE A 870 8.65 -28.14 -25.60
CA ILE A 870 7.82 -27.73 -24.46
C ILE A 870 7.73 -28.86 -23.44
N ALA A 871 7.44 -30.09 -23.86
CA ALA A 871 7.37 -31.25 -22.99
C ALA A 871 8.70 -31.50 -22.24
N GLY A 872 9.84 -31.29 -22.90
CA GLY A 872 11.16 -31.36 -22.27
C GLY A 872 11.36 -30.29 -21.19
N LEU A 873 11.03 -29.03 -21.48
CA LEU A 873 11.15 -27.92 -20.51
C LEU A 873 10.18 -28.08 -19.32
N LEU A 874 8.96 -28.58 -19.56
CA LEU A 874 8.01 -28.95 -18.51
C LEU A 874 8.51 -30.15 -17.68
N GLY A 875 9.15 -31.14 -18.32
CA GLY A 875 9.78 -32.27 -17.64
C GLY A 875 10.92 -31.83 -16.70
N ILE A 876 11.83 -30.98 -17.17
CA ILE A 876 12.89 -30.40 -16.32
C ILE A 876 12.27 -29.54 -15.20
N SER A 877 11.20 -28.79 -15.48
CA SER A 877 10.48 -28.02 -14.46
C SER A 877 9.89 -28.91 -13.35
N CYS A 878 9.35 -30.06 -13.71
CA CYS A 878 8.86 -31.06 -12.76
C CYS A 878 10.00 -31.62 -11.88
N LEU A 879 11.21 -31.76 -12.42
CA LEU A 879 12.39 -32.17 -11.64
C LEU A 879 12.92 -31.05 -10.73
N VAL A 880 12.59 -29.78 -10.98
CA VAL A 880 13.02 -28.62 -10.19
C VAL A 880 12.06 -28.30 -9.02
N VAL A 881 10.75 -28.54 -9.19
CA VAL A 881 9.71 -28.18 -8.19
C VAL A 881 8.95 -29.38 -7.62
N GLY A 882 9.01 -30.56 -8.25
CA GLY A 882 8.31 -31.76 -7.80
C GLY A 882 6.83 -31.81 -8.21
N ASP A 883 6.00 -30.85 -7.78
CA ASP A 883 4.56 -30.85 -8.08
C ASP A 883 4.23 -30.25 -9.46
N PHE A 884 3.96 -31.13 -10.43
CA PHE A 884 3.50 -30.76 -11.76
C PHE A 884 2.13 -30.05 -11.76
N SER A 885 1.18 -30.50 -10.94
CA SER A 885 -0.18 -29.95 -10.91
C SER A 885 -0.18 -28.52 -10.39
N GLN A 886 0.52 -28.28 -9.28
CA GLN A 886 0.65 -26.97 -8.66
C GLN A 886 1.31 -25.96 -9.61
N PHE A 887 2.46 -26.28 -10.22
CA PHE A 887 3.15 -25.31 -11.10
C PHE A 887 2.38 -25.04 -12.39
N ILE A 888 1.72 -26.04 -12.99
CA ILE A 888 0.89 -25.86 -14.19
C ILE A 888 -0.28 -24.92 -13.91
N SER A 889 -0.99 -25.15 -12.80
CA SER A 889 -2.10 -24.31 -12.36
C SER A 889 -1.62 -22.87 -12.05
N ALA A 890 -0.59 -22.73 -11.23
CA ALA A 890 -0.10 -21.44 -10.77
C ALA A 890 0.65 -20.62 -11.84
N THR A 891 1.15 -21.25 -12.92
CA THR A 891 1.86 -20.55 -14.01
C THR A 891 0.98 -20.32 -15.25
N TYR A 892 0.35 -21.39 -15.76
CA TYR A 892 -0.41 -21.34 -17.02
C TYR A 892 -1.92 -21.24 -16.78
N GLY A 893 -2.45 -21.93 -15.77
CA GLY A 893 -3.82 -21.72 -15.31
C GLY A 893 -4.06 -20.26 -14.91
N PHE A 894 -3.13 -19.66 -14.16
CA PHE A 894 -3.14 -18.24 -13.80
C PHE A 894 -3.12 -17.29 -15.03
N GLN A 895 -2.40 -17.66 -16.10
CA GLN A 895 -2.42 -16.89 -17.36
C GLN A 895 -3.76 -17.03 -18.09
N LEU A 896 -4.38 -18.21 -18.10
CA LEU A 896 -5.64 -18.50 -18.80
C LEU A 896 -6.88 -17.96 -18.09
N LEU A 897 -6.97 -18.18 -16.77
CA LEU A 897 -8.14 -17.88 -15.94
C LEU A 897 -8.18 -16.43 -15.44
N VAL A 898 -7.06 -15.70 -15.57
CA VAL A 898 -6.90 -14.28 -15.19
C VAL A 898 -7.51 -13.95 -13.80
N PRO A 899 -7.05 -14.60 -12.71
CA PRO A 899 -7.63 -14.40 -11.39
C PRO A 899 -7.14 -13.12 -10.69
N ASP A 900 -6.02 -12.56 -11.14
CA ASP A 900 -5.43 -11.33 -10.62
C ASP A 900 -5.77 -10.17 -11.55
N LEU A 901 -6.58 -9.22 -11.07
CA LEU A 901 -6.99 -8.04 -11.83
C LEU A 901 -6.20 -6.78 -11.42
N THR A 902 -4.97 -6.96 -10.94
CA THR A 902 -4.02 -5.85 -10.70
C THR A 902 -3.90 -4.97 -11.95
N PRO A 903 -4.04 -3.63 -11.82
CA PRO A 903 -3.96 -2.71 -12.95
C PRO A 903 -2.69 -2.87 -13.78
N ASN A 904 -2.82 -2.70 -15.09
CA ASN A 904 -1.74 -2.81 -16.08
C ASN A 904 -2.14 -2.04 -17.35
N VAL A 905 -1.32 -2.04 -18.42
CA VAL A 905 -1.65 -1.31 -19.67
C VAL A 905 -2.68 -2.02 -20.58
N GLY A 906 -3.31 -3.10 -20.10
CA GLY A 906 -4.22 -3.95 -20.86
C GLY A 906 -5.69 -3.62 -20.73
N LEU A 907 -6.48 -4.23 -21.62
CA LEU A 907 -7.94 -4.08 -21.69
C LEU A 907 -8.69 -4.95 -20.66
N TRP A 908 -8.06 -6.01 -20.13
CA TRP A 908 -8.75 -7.05 -19.36
C TRP A 908 -9.06 -6.61 -17.92
N TRP A 909 -8.09 -6.04 -17.20
CA TRP A 909 -8.18 -5.88 -15.74
C TRP A 909 -9.42 -5.11 -15.30
N TYR A 910 -9.69 -3.93 -15.88
CA TYR A 910 -10.85 -3.12 -15.54
C TYR A 910 -12.17 -3.73 -16.06
N PHE A 911 -12.15 -4.32 -17.27
CA PHE A 911 -13.33 -4.93 -17.87
C PHE A 911 -13.84 -6.15 -17.06
N PHE A 912 -12.94 -6.94 -16.48
CA PHE A 912 -13.30 -8.06 -15.61
C PHE A 912 -13.55 -7.65 -14.14
N ILE A 913 -13.19 -6.43 -13.71
CA ILE A 913 -13.61 -5.86 -12.41
C ILE A 913 -15.08 -5.43 -12.46
N GLU A 914 -15.52 -4.82 -13.56
CA GLU A 914 -16.91 -4.35 -13.77
C GLU A 914 -17.86 -5.48 -14.22
N MET A 915 -17.44 -6.75 -14.14
CA MET A 915 -18.16 -7.90 -14.70
C MET A 915 -18.85 -8.74 -13.62
N PHE A 916 -20.14 -9.01 -13.81
CA PHE A 916 -20.85 -10.02 -13.02
C PHE A 916 -20.27 -11.43 -13.27
N ASP A 917 -19.97 -12.17 -12.20
CA ASP A 917 -19.31 -13.48 -12.26
C ASP A 917 -20.01 -14.49 -13.18
N SER A 918 -21.35 -14.44 -13.26
CA SER A 918 -22.16 -15.32 -14.13
C SER A 918 -21.81 -15.21 -15.62
N PHE A 919 -21.17 -14.12 -16.07
CA PHE A 919 -20.70 -13.94 -17.44
C PHE A 919 -19.17 -14.05 -17.59
N ARG A 920 -18.42 -14.17 -16.49
CA ARG A 920 -16.96 -14.17 -16.46
C ARG A 920 -16.34 -15.19 -17.40
N GLU A 921 -16.73 -16.46 -17.26
CA GLU A 921 -16.19 -17.57 -18.07
C GLU A 921 -16.58 -17.45 -19.56
N PHE A 922 -17.78 -16.91 -19.86
CA PHE A 922 -18.18 -16.60 -21.24
C PHE A 922 -17.26 -15.54 -21.86
N PHE A 923 -17.02 -14.43 -21.16
CA PHE A 923 -16.17 -13.35 -21.69
C PHE A 923 -14.68 -13.70 -21.71
N LEU A 924 -14.17 -14.50 -20.77
CA LEU A 924 -12.84 -15.11 -20.89
C LEU A 924 -12.74 -15.89 -22.21
N GLY A 925 -13.74 -16.75 -22.49
CA GLY A 925 -13.84 -17.48 -23.76
C GLY A 925 -13.86 -16.57 -24.98
N VAL A 926 -14.66 -15.48 -24.96
CA VAL A 926 -14.74 -14.51 -26.06
C VAL A 926 -13.40 -13.78 -26.28
N PHE A 927 -12.73 -13.33 -25.23
CA PHE A 927 -11.47 -12.59 -25.35
C PHE A 927 -10.32 -13.50 -25.83
N TRP A 928 -10.25 -14.75 -25.34
CA TRP A 928 -9.31 -15.75 -25.85
C TRP A 928 -9.59 -16.14 -27.30
N LEU A 929 -10.86 -16.32 -27.67
CA LEU A 929 -11.26 -16.60 -29.06
C LEU A 929 -10.89 -15.43 -29.98
N HIS A 930 -11.10 -14.18 -29.55
CA HIS A 930 -10.73 -12.99 -30.30
C HIS A 930 -9.21 -12.95 -30.57
N LEU A 931 -8.39 -13.19 -29.54
CA LEU A 931 -6.92 -13.25 -29.65
C LEU A 931 -6.46 -14.36 -30.62
N ALA A 932 -7.08 -15.55 -30.56
CA ALA A 932 -6.72 -16.69 -31.39
C ALA A 932 -7.20 -16.58 -32.85
N ALA A 933 -8.37 -15.98 -33.10
CA ALA A 933 -9.00 -15.91 -34.43
C ALA A 933 -8.13 -15.18 -35.47
N TYR A 934 -7.39 -14.15 -35.05
CA TYR A 934 -6.47 -13.41 -35.91
C TYR A 934 -5.36 -14.27 -36.54
N VAL A 935 -4.92 -15.35 -35.87
CA VAL A 935 -3.85 -16.22 -36.35
C VAL A 935 -4.24 -16.85 -37.70
N GLY A 936 -5.45 -17.42 -37.78
CA GLY A 936 -5.95 -18.02 -39.01
C GLY A 936 -6.15 -16.98 -40.10
N GLY A 937 -6.90 -15.91 -39.81
CA GLY A 937 -7.24 -14.87 -40.78
C GLY A 937 -6.01 -14.18 -41.41
N LEU A 938 -5.05 -13.74 -40.58
CA LEU A 938 -3.83 -13.09 -41.06
C LEU A 938 -2.91 -14.06 -41.78
N THR A 939 -2.73 -15.29 -41.27
CA THR A 939 -1.85 -16.29 -41.92
C THR A 939 -2.38 -16.72 -43.29
N VAL A 940 -3.70 -16.75 -43.49
CA VAL A 940 -4.31 -17.00 -44.80
C VAL A 940 -4.19 -15.77 -45.70
N ARG A 941 -4.69 -14.59 -45.28
CA ARG A 941 -4.71 -13.40 -46.15
C ARG A 941 -3.29 -12.94 -46.54
N LEU A 942 -2.35 -12.95 -45.60
CA LEU A 942 -0.98 -12.46 -45.81
C LEU A 942 0.03 -13.62 -45.91
N ARG A 943 -0.41 -14.81 -46.36
CA ARG A 943 0.44 -16.00 -46.54
C ARG A 943 1.74 -15.72 -47.29
N ARG A 944 1.75 -14.79 -48.24
CA ARG A 944 2.93 -14.44 -49.05
C ARG A 944 4.06 -13.79 -48.24
N GLN A 945 3.75 -13.29 -47.03
CA GLN A 945 4.64 -12.47 -46.19
C GLN A 945 4.62 -12.93 -44.71
N PRO A 946 4.99 -14.19 -44.39
CA PRO A 946 4.76 -14.77 -43.07
C PRO A 946 5.49 -14.06 -41.91
N LEU A 947 6.63 -13.41 -42.17
CA LEU A 947 7.32 -12.59 -41.16
C LEU A 947 6.51 -11.34 -40.75
N PHE A 948 5.73 -10.77 -41.68
CA PHE A 948 4.83 -9.65 -41.37
C PHE A 948 3.59 -10.13 -40.61
N VAL A 949 3.10 -11.35 -40.88
CA VAL A 949 2.04 -11.97 -40.06
C VAL A 949 2.49 -12.10 -38.61
N ILE A 950 3.73 -12.56 -38.35
CA ILE A 950 4.28 -12.64 -36.99
C ILE A 950 4.39 -11.25 -36.37
N THR A 951 4.90 -10.27 -37.10
CA THR A 951 5.00 -8.87 -36.65
C THR A 951 3.62 -8.31 -36.28
N SER A 952 2.59 -8.59 -37.09
CA SER A 952 1.20 -8.18 -36.83
C SER A 952 0.63 -8.86 -35.59
N LEU A 953 0.85 -10.17 -35.43
CA LEU A 953 0.40 -10.92 -34.25
C LEU A 953 1.06 -10.43 -32.96
N LEU A 954 2.34 -10.05 -33.00
CA LEU A 954 3.01 -9.44 -31.84
C LEU A 954 2.39 -8.07 -31.47
N GLY A 955 2.00 -7.26 -32.46
CA GLY A 955 1.21 -6.04 -32.23
C GLY A 955 -0.18 -6.33 -31.63
N ILE A 956 -0.85 -7.39 -32.07
CA ILE A 956 -2.13 -7.86 -31.50
C ILE A 956 -1.94 -8.32 -30.05
N PHE A 957 -0.86 -9.05 -29.74
CA PHE A 957 -0.58 -9.51 -28.37
C PHE A 957 -0.32 -8.33 -27.42
N ALA A 958 0.34 -7.26 -27.90
CA ALA A 958 0.57 -6.05 -27.12
C ALA A 958 -0.72 -5.27 -26.79
N VAL A 959 -1.81 -5.48 -27.54
CA VAL A 959 -3.13 -4.88 -27.29
C VAL A 959 -4.05 -5.79 -26.49
N PHE A 960 -4.13 -7.07 -26.86
CA PHE A 960 -5.26 -7.96 -26.52
C PHE A 960 -4.93 -9.10 -25.55
N LYS A 961 -3.69 -9.30 -25.10
CA LYS A 961 -3.41 -10.32 -24.08
C LYS A 961 -3.85 -9.84 -22.67
N PRO A 962 -4.11 -10.75 -21.70
CA PRO A 962 -4.48 -10.40 -20.32
C PRO A 962 -3.54 -9.46 -19.56
N TYR A 963 -2.23 -9.74 -19.60
CA TYR A 963 -1.21 -9.05 -18.80
C TYR A 963 -0.14 -8.37 -19.68
N PRO A 964 -0.46 -7.32 -20.45
CA PRO A 964 0.51 -6.60 -21.28
C PRO A 964 1.33 -5.60 -20.48
N SER A 965 2.51 -5.34 -21.02
CA SER A 965 3.52 -4.43 -20.51
C SER A 965 4.12 -3.63 -21.67
N ILE A 966 4.87 -2.57 -21.36
CA ILE A 966 5.65 -1.84 -22.38
C ILE A 966 6.66 -2.72 -23.14
N SER A 967 7.07 -3.87 -22.57
CA SER A 967 7.95 -4.86 -23.21
C SER A 967 7.33 -5.44 -24.49
N ASP A 968 6.03 -5.73 -24.44
CA ASP A 968 5.28 -6.34 -25.56
C ASP A 968 5.16 -5.36 -26.73
N ALA A 969 4.82 -4.11 -26.41
CA ALA A 969 4.84 -3.02 -27.38
C ALA A 969 6.27 -2.76 -27.90
N SER A 970 7.30 -2.86 -27.05
CA SER A 970 8.69 -2.70 -27.47
C SER A 970 9.13 -3.75 -28.49
N LEU A 971 8.76 -5.03 -28.30
CA LEU A 971 9.01 -6.10 -29.28
C LEU A 971 8.30 -5.84 -30.62
N TYR A 972 7.04 -5.39 -30.60
CA TYR A 972 6.37 -4.96 -31.83
C TYR A 972 7.11 -3.80 -32.52
N PHE A 973 7.47 -2.75 -31.77
CA PHE A 973 8.22 -1.60 -32.28
C PHE A 973 9.65 -1.94 -32.73
N ALA A 974 10.25 -3.03 -32.25
CA ALA A 974 11.55 -3.53 -32.69
C ALA A 974 11.52 -4.12 -34.11
N LEU A 975 10.38 -4.67 -34.52
CA LEU A 975 10.18 -5.29 -35.82
C LEU A 975 9.65 -4.31 -36.89
N LEU A 976 8.96 -3.24 -36.50
CA LEU A 976 8.47 -2.21 -37.45
C LEU A 976 9.56 -1.61 -38.37
N PRO A 977 10.80 -1.32 -37.93
CA PRO A 977 11.88 -0.85 -38.81
C PRO A 977 12.22 -1.76 -40.00
N LEU A 978 12.01 -3.07 -39.88
CA LEU A 978 12.19 -4.03 -40.99
C LEU A 978 11.30 -3.66 -42.19
N TYR A 979 10.17 -3.00 -41.91
CA TYR A 979 9.15 -2.56 -42.85
C TYR A 979 9.25 -1.08 -43.20
N ARG A 980 10.43 -0.48 -43.10
CA ARG A 980 10.67 0.95 -43.44
C ARG A 980 10.18 1.36 -44.84
N HIS A 981 10.08 0.41 -45.76
CA HIS A 981 9.56 0.59 -47.12
C HIS A 981 8.04 0.85 -47.17
N LEU A 982 7.29 0.48 -46.13
CA LEU A 982 5.85 0.71 -45.98
C LEU A 982 5.50 2.05 -45.35
N PHE A 983 6.41 2.65 -44.57
CA PHE A 983 6.14 3.90 -43.85
C PHE A 983 5.63 5.06 -44.75
N PRO A 984 6.01 5.19 -46.05
CA PRO A 984 5.43 6.18 -46.96
C PRO A 984 3.99 5.89 -47.42
N LEU A 985 3.43 4.71 -47.12
CA LEU A 985 2.05 4.31 -47.46
C LEU A 985 1.08 4.49 -46.29
N MET A 986 1.62 4.47 -45.06
CA MET A 986 0.92 4.71 -43.80
C MET A 986 0.39 6.15 -43.73
N ARG A 987 -0.76 6.34 -43.06
CA ARG A 987 -1.53 7.58 -43.06
C ARG A 987 -1.72 8.19 -41.68
N TYR A 988 -1.83 7.34 -40.67
CA TYR A 988 -2.21 7.70 -39.31
C TYR A 988 -1.02 7.66 -38.34
N THR A 989 0.20 7.38 -38.83
CA THR A 989 1.46 7.36 -38.06
C THR A 989 1.60 8.52 -37.08
N PHE A 990 1.30 9.76 -37.51
CA PHE A 990 1.36 10.93 -36.62
C PHE A 990 0.37 10.80 -35.46
N PHE A 991 -0.91 10.52 -35.75
CA PHE A 991 -1.94 10.37 -34.73
C PHE A 991 -1.65 9.21 -33.77
N ALA A 992 -1.23 8.06 -34.30
CA ALA A 992 -0.88 6.89 -33.50
C ALA A 992 0.31 7.16 -32.57
N VAL A 993 1.40 7.77 -33.08
CA VAL A 993 2.56 8.14 -32.27
C VAL A 993 2.20 9.23 -31.24
N SER A 994 1.40 10.22 -31.60
CA SER A 994 0.90 11.23 -30.65
C SER A 994 0.04 10.62 -29.54
N ALA A 995 -0.85 9.68 -29.85
CA ALA A 995 -1.67 8.98 -28.86
C ALA A 995 -0.81 8.12 -27.92
N LEU A 996 0.18 7.39 -28.46
CA LEU A 996 1.13 6.60 -27.67
C LEU A 996 2.01 7.47 -26.77
N LEU A 997 2.52 8.61 -27.26
CA LEU A 997 3.30 9.56 -26.45
C LEU A 997 2.45 10.20 -25.35
N TYR A 998 1.22 10.63 -25.67
CA TYR A 998 0.26 11.17 -24.70
C TYR A 998 -0.04 10.15 -23.60
N ALA A 999 -0.30 8.88 -23.95
CA ALA A 999 -0.53 7.82 -22.99
C ALA A 999 0.71 7.45 -22.16
N THR A 1000 1.90 7.48 -22.77
CA THR A 1000 3.17 7.22 -22.07
C THR A 1000 3.50 8.29 -21.03
N LEU A 1001 3.19 9.55 -21.33
CA LEU A 1001 3.47 10.68 -20.43
C LEU A 1001 2.43 10.83 -19.32
N LEU A 1002 1.14 10.59 -19.62
CA LEU A 1002 0.07 10.74 -18.63
C LEU A 1002 -0.27 9.45 -17.86
N GLY A 1003 0.01 8.26 -18.39
CA GLY A 1003 -0.21 6.98 -17.69
C GLY A 1003 0.39 6.94 -16.28
N PRO A 1004 1.71 7.19 -16.14
CA PRO A 1004 2.40 7.21 -14.84
C PRO A 1004 1.88 8.29 -13.88
N ALA A 1005 1.30 9.38 -14.42
CA ALA A 1005 0.73 10.48 -13.65
C ALA A 1005 -0.70 10.16 -13.20
N PHE A 1006 -1.57 9.64 -14.07
CA PHE A 1006 -2.93 9.23 -13.70
C PHE A 1006 -2.92 8.03 -12.74
N TYR A 1007 -1.99 7.09 -12.91
CA TYR A 1007 -1.72 6.05 -11.91
C TYR A 1007 -1.36 6.66 -10.54
N HIS A 1008 -0.50 7.69 -10.52
CA HIS A 1008 -0.12 8.36 -9.29
C HIS A 1008 -1.26 9.17 -8.65
N LEU A 1009 -2.05 9.88 -9.46
CA LEU A 1009 -3.22 10.62 -8.98
C LEU A 1009 -4.25 9.68 -8.33
N TRP A 1010 -4.40 8.47 -8.86
CA TRP A 1010 -5.27 7.44 -8.29
C TRP A 1010 -4.68 6.77 -7.05
N ILE A 1011 -3.50 6.15 -7.15
CA ILE A 1011 -2.96 5.25 -6.12
C ILE A 1011 -2.27 5.99 -4.95
N TYR A 1012 -1.61 7.12 -5.21
CA TYR A 1012 -0.79 7.81 -4.20
C TYR A 1012 -1.38 9.15 -3.74
N ALA A 1013 -1.96 9.94 -4.66
CA ALA A 1013 -2.51 11.26 -4.32
C ALA A 1013 -4.02 11.25 -3.97
N GLY A 1014 -4.73 10.14 -4.20
CA GLY A 1014 -6.17 10.01 -3.92
C GLY A 1014 -7.09 10.99 -4.66
N SER A 1015 -6.57 11.73 -5.64
CA SER A 1015 -7.27 12.80 -6.38
C SER A 1015 -7.79 12.35 -7.75
N GLY A 1016 -7.52 11.10 -8.12
CA GLY A 1016 -8.09 10.42 -9.29
C GLY A 1016 -8.74 9.08 -8.91
N ASN A 1017 -9.56 8.55 -9.81
CA ASN A 1017 -10.13 7.21 -9.70
C ASN A 1017 -9.52 6.26 -10.74
N ALA A 1018 -9.85 4.97 -10.62
CA ALA A 1018 -9.44 3.91 -11.55
C ALA A 1018 -9.76 4.25 -13.02
N ASN A 1019 -10.89 4.92 -13.24
CA ASN A 1019 -11.42 5.27 -14.56
C ASN A 1019 -10.48 6.23 -15.31
N PHE A 1020 -9.75 7.12 -14.63
CA PHE A 1020 -8.74 7.95 -15.29
C PHE A 1020 -7.54 7.12 -15.79
N PHE A 1021 -7.05 6.18 -14.97
CA PHE A 1021 -5.97 5.29 -15.41
C PHE A 1021 -6.44 4.35 -16.54
N TYR A 1022 -7.65 3.79 -16.43
CA TYR A 1022 -8.20 2.95 -17.51
C TYR A 1022 -8.48 3.74 -18.80
N ALA A 1023 -8.94 5.00 -18.70
CA ALA A 1023 -9.13 5.85 -19.88
C ALA A 1023 -7.82 6.12 -20.64
N ILE A 1024 -6.70 6.28 -19.93
CA ILE A 1024 -5.40 6.48 -20.59
C ILE A 1024 -4.80 5.16 -21.12
N THR A 1025 -5.10 4.00 -20.51
CA THR A 1025 -4.76 2.69 -21.11
C THR A 1025 -5.64 2.38 -22.33
N LEU A 1026 -6.90 2.81 -22.38
CA LEU A 1026 -7.71 2.77 -23.61
C LEU A 1026 -7.10 3.61 -24.74
N VAL A 1027 -6.54 4.79 -24.45
CA VAL A 1027 -5.82 5.60 -25.45
C VAL A 1027 -4.51 4.94 -25.90
N TRP A 1028 -3.79 4.26 -25.00
CA TRP A 1028 -2.63 3.43 -25.34
C TRP A 1028 -3.00 2.30 -26.30
N SER A 1029 -4.01 1.50 -25.97
CA SER A 1029 -4.51 0.41 -26.81
C SER A 1029 -5.02 0.94 -28.16
N LEU A 1030 -5.73 2.08 -28.19
CA LEU A 1030 -6.16 2.73 -29.43
C LEU A 1030 -4.97 3.16 -30.31
N GLY A 1031 -3.93 3.75 -29.71
CA GLY A 1031 -2.70 4.14 -30.42
C GLY A 1031 -1.99 2.93 -31.05
N LEU A 1032 -1.87 1.82 -30.31
CA LEU A 1032 -1.36 0.55 -30.83
C LEU A 1032 -2.25 -0.02 -31.94
N SER A 1033 -3.57 -0.05 -31.77
CA SER A 1033 -4.52 -0.58 -32.75
C SER A 1033 -4.53 0.22 -34.06
N ILE A 1034 -4.43 1.55 -34.00
CA ILE A 1034 -4.31 2.40 -35.19
C ILE A 1034 -2.98 2.14 -35.91
N LEU A 1035 -1.86 2.03 -35.17
CA LEU A 1035 -0.56 1.73 -35.76
C LEU A 1035 -0.53 0.32 -36.43
N LEU A 1036 -1.20 -0.65 -35.83
CA LEU A 1036 -1.38 -1.99 -36.39
C LEU A 1036 -2.27 -1.98 -37.65
N ALA A 1037 -3.42 -1.29 -37.59
CA ALA A 1037 -4.32 -1.19 -38.74
C ALA A 1037 -3.67 -0.46 -39.93
N ASP A 1038 -2.91 0.61 -39.66
CA ASP A 1038 -2.23 1.42 -40.68
C ASP A 1038 -1.02 0.69 -41.29
N THR A 1039 -0.27 -0.12 -40.52
CA THR A 1039 0.79 -0.99 -41.08
C THR A 1039 0.22 -2.14 -41.90
N ILE A 1040 -0.88 -2.77 -41.47
CA ILE A 1040 -1.59 -3.79 -42.26
C ILE A 1040 -2.15 -3.17 -43.55
N PHE A 1041 -2.78 -1.99 -43.47
CA PHE A 1041 -3.24 -1.23 -44.65
C PHE A 1041 -2.07 -0.94 -45.62
N ALA A 1042 -0.92 -0.52 -45.10
CA ALA A 1042 0.27 -0.26 -45.91
C ALA A 1042 0.79 -1.52 -46.64
N VAL A 1043 0.76 -2.71 -46.01
CA VAL A 1043 1.07 -3.99 -46.69
C VAL A 1043 0.05 -4.29 -47.79
N LEU A 1044 -1.24 -4.24 -47.47
CA LEU A 1044 -2.33 -4.50 -48.43
C LEU A 1044 -2.23 -3.56 -49.65
N ARG A 1045 -1.77 -2.32 -49.42
CA ARG A 1045 -1.50 -1.33 -50.46
C ARG A 1045 -0.24 -1.62 -51.29
N ASP A 1046 0.87 -2.11 -50.71
CA ASP A 1046 2.06 -2.49 -51.50
C ASP A 1046 1.78 -3.74 -52.36
N GLU A 1047 1.00 -4.70 -51.86
CA GLU A 1047 0.49 -5.83 -52.64
C GLU A 1047 -0.41 -5.35 -53.80
N TRP A 1048 -1.39 -4.49 -53.52
CA TRP A 1048 -2.31 -3.99 -54.54
C TRP A 1048 -1.62 -3.10 -55.58
N GLU A 1049 -0.68 -2.23 -55.20
CA GLU A 1049 0.14 -1.43 -56.13
C GLU A 1049 1.15 -2.29 -56.94
N GLN A 1050 1.46 -3.51 -56.47
CA GLN A 1050 2.22 -4.50 -57.25
C GLN A 1050 1.35 -5.15 -58.32
N GLU A 1051 0.12 -5.54 -57.98
CA GLU A 1051 -0.84 -6.18 -58.88
C GLU A 1051 -1.51 -5.20 -59.86
N ASN A 1052 -1.58 -3.90 -59.52
CA ASN A 1052 -2.23 -2.83 -60.28
C ASN A 1052 -1.25 -1.65 -60.47
N PRO A 1053 -0.24 -1.77 -61.37
CA PRO A 1053 0.86 -0.80 -61.46
C PRO A 1053 0.43 0.65 -61.78
N GLU A 1054 -0.65 0.80 -62.53
CA GLU A 1054 -1.26 2.08 -62.90
C GLU A 1054 -1.95 2.81 -61.73
N MET A 1055 -2.10 2.16 -60.56
CA MET A 1055 -2.64 2.77 -59.35
C MET A 1055 -1.58 3.31 -58.38
N ARG A 1056 -0.28 3.09 -58.68
CA ARG A 1056 0.84 3.61 -57.88
C ARG A 1056 0.76 5.13 -57.71
N GLY A 1057 0.87 5.58 -56.46
CA GLY A 1057 0.86 7.00 -56.10
C GLY A 1057 -0.53 7.68 -56.12
N LYS A 1058 -1.59 6.99 -56.56
CA LYS A 1058 -2.97 7.51 -56.45
C LYS A 1058 -3.52 7.35 -55.03
N GLU A 1059 -4.55 8.12 -54.69
CA GLU A 1059 -5.29 7.92 -53.44
C GLU A 1059 -6.17 6.66 -53.49
N ALA A 1060 -5.71 5.58 -52.89
CA ALA A 1060 -6.57 4.45 -52.55
C ALA A 1060 -7.49 4.83 -51.38
N ARG A 1061 -8.77 5.11 -51.61
CA ARG A 1061 -9.74 5.26 -50.51
C ARG A 1061 -10.06 3.90 -49.92
N GLN A 1062 -10.07 3.83 -48.59
CA GLN A 1062 -10.60 2.69 -47.86
C GLN A 1062 -12.13 2.82 -47.89
N VAL A 1063 -12.80 1.72 -48.25
CA VAL A 1063 -14.27 1.56 -48.27
C VAL A 1063 -14.61 0.51 -47.22
#